data_AF-A0A2T1NPH3-F1
#
_entry.id   AF-A0A2T1NPH3-F1
#
_cell.length_a   1.000
_cell.length_b   1.000
_cell.length_c   1.000
_cell.angle_alpha   90.00
_cell.angle_beta   90.00
_cell.angle_gamma   90.00
#
_symmetry.space_group_name_H-M   'P 1'
#
loop_
_entity.id
_entity.type
_entity.pdbx_description
1 polymer ?
#
loop_
_entity_poly.entity_id
_entity_poly.type
_entity_poly.pdbx_seq_one_letter_code
_entity_poly.pdbx_strand_id
1 'polypeptide(L)'
;PCDPIGINSTDTDGDGLTDCEETTGIDDPNTPEDPNTYGPGPFDPNNPCDPIGINSTDTDGDGLTDCEETTGIDDPNTPEDPNTYGPGPFDPNNPCDPIGINSTDTDGDGLTDCEETTGIDDPNTPLVPTGTSNPNDACDPFVDAGGCTPIAIDDTVTGVASNTNVSVDVVDNDSDPNGTIDSTTVNLTDPSAIDADGDGYNDTLVVPSEGTWIVDPTTGVITFIPESEFTDDPTPIGYTVEDNDGNVSNEAIVTIDYETQNPIAEDDDSLLNPFGSTVVIDIIADNGNGQDVDSDGTLDLGSVSITTTGATDTDGDGDNDTLVVPGEGTWVIDELGILTFTPESGFNGDPTPITYTIQDNDGNISNEAIVTITYEPDGDSDGDGVLSSVEVLEGTDPTDPCDYNPESITETQAEPWISSDCDGDGYFNGTELEDGTNPLDPCDFDYLSSSDVPQSQAWLDADCDNDNVPNGTELPYGDTDGDGIPNWLDPDDDGDGVDTINEDYGDVDDSDGEVDSEGDGDPTNDDSDEDGTPDYLDTDDDGDGILTEDEYPDPNNDGVGFGDDAVDSDGDQLLPDYLGFNNASPSEDDLEVFNAVTPNGDGDNDVFIIRNIELYPENTVRIYNRWGVIVYEVSGYGQNGQFFKGESNGRATIKTEKQLPVGTYYYVIEYNNGTETKSKAGYLYIQR
;
A
#
# COMPACT_ATOMS: atom_id res chain seq x y z
N PRO A 1 -53.03 -97.41 35.65
CA PRO A 1 -54.30 -96.84 36.14
C PRO A 1 -53.97 -95.67 37.06
N CYS A 2 -54.26 -94.46 36.61
CA CYS A 2 -54.02 -93.22 37.36
C CYS A 2 -54.61 -93.27 38.77
N ASP A 3 -53.82 -92.84 39.77
CA ASP A 3 -54.34 -92.49 41.09
C ASP A 3 -55.36 -91.34 40.94
N PRO A 4 -56.43 -91.26 41.74
CA PRO A 4 -57.36 -90.11 41.74
C PRO A 4 -56.71 -88.71 41.87
N ILE A 5 -55.42 -88.60 42.18
CA ILE A 5 -54.66 -87.34 42.19
C ILE A 5 -53.95 -87.04 40.84
N GLY A 6 -53.97 -87.96 39.87
CA GLY A 6 -53.35 -87.76 38.55
C GLY A 6 -51.86 -88.13 38.48
N ILE A 7 -51.31 -88.78 39.51
CA ILE A 7 -49.86 -89.04 39.62
C ILE A 7 -49.53 -90.47 39.17
N ASN A 8 -48.77 -90.60 38.09
CA ASN A 8 -48.05 -91.82 37.67
C ASN A 8 -46.66 -91.38 37.19
N SER A 9 -45.60 -92.13 37.50
CA SER A 9 -44.24 -91.76 37.06
C SER A 9 -43.76 -92.56 35.84
N THR A 10 -44.69 -93.22 35.14
CA THR A 10 -44.38 -93.96 33.92
C THR A 10 -44.71 -93.03 32.77
N ASP A 11 -43.70 -92.77 31.97
CA ASP A 11 -43.72 -92.12 30.67
C ASP A 11 -43.22 -93.22 29.72
N THR A 12 -44.13 -93.75 28.89
CA THR A 12 -43.92 -94.98 28.13
C THR A 12 -43.22 -94.73 26.80
N ASP A 13 -43.45 -93.58 26.18
CA ASP A 13 -42.89 -93.15 24.91
C ASP A 13 -41.75 -92.12 25.06
N GLY A 14 -41.57 -91.55 26.24
CA GLY A 14 -40.41 -90.72 26.58
C GLY A 14 -40.54 -89.28 26.12
N ASP A 15 -41.77 -88.81 25.90
CA ASP A 15 -42.07 -87.47 25.38
C ASP A 15 -42.01 -86.38 26.47
N GLY A 16 -41.76 -86.78 27.73
CA GLY A 16 -41.69 -85.85 28.85
C GLY A 16 -43.02 -85.64 29.56
N LEU A 17 -44.13 -86.21 29.07
CA LEU A 17 -45.39 -86.37 29.80
C LEU A 17 -45.52 -87.80 30.31
N THR A 18 -46.08 -87.99 31.49
CA THR A 18 -46.39 -89.33 31.97
C THR A 18 -47.66 -89.86 31.31
N ASP A 19 -47.79 -91.19 31.20
CA ASP A 19 -48.99 -91.86 30.68
C ASP A 19 -50.30 -91.35 31.35
N CYS A 20 -50.17 -90.84 32.57
CA CYS A 20 -51.29 -90.30 33.31
C CYS A 20 -51.61 -88.85 32.98
N GLU A 21 -50.60 -88.01 32.77
CA GLU A 21 -50.77 -86.65 32.25
C GLU A 21 -51.45 -86.69 30.88
N GLU A 22 -51.01 -87.59 30.02
CA GLU A 22 -51.55 -87.75 28.67
C GLU A 22 -53.02 -88.23 28.66
N THR A 23 -53.35 -89.22 29.49
CA THR A 23 -54.70 -89.77 29.53
C THR A 23 -55.70 -88.93 30.33
N THR A 24 -55.23 -88.08 31.25
CA THR A 24 -56.11 -87.31 32.14
C THR A 24 -56.11 -85.81 31.89
N GLY A 25 -55.07 -85.28 31.23
CA GLY A 25 -54.85 -83.84 31.06
C GLY A 25 -54.58 -83.10 32.38
N ILE A 26 -54.20 -83.82 33.44
CA ILE A 26 -53.84 -83.22 34.74
C ILE A 26 -52.32 -83.18 34.81
N ASP A 27 -51.76 -81.97 34.83
CA ASP A 27 -50.34 -81.65 34.98
C ASP A 27 -49.72 -82.21 36.27
N ASP A 28 -48.59 -82.92 36.17
CA ASP A 28 -47.69 -83.23 37.27
C ASP A 28 -46.53 -82.22 37.26
N PRO A 29 -46.43 -81.28 38.20
CA PRO A 29 -45.41 -80.23 38.17
C PRO A 29 -43.95 -80.72 38.35
N ASN A 30 -43.70 -82.02 38.35
CA ASN A 30 -42.37 -82.63 38.37
C ASN A 30 -41.90 -83.17 37.01
N THR A 31 -42.75 -83.18 35.98
CA THR A 31 -42.38 -83.50 34.60
C THR A 31 -41.89 -82.25 33.86
N PRO A 32 -41.07 -82.42 32.81
CA PRO A 32 -40.58 -81.29 32.02
C PRO A 32 -41.68 -80.51 31.28
N GLU A 33 -42.72 -81.22 30.82
CA GLU A 33 -43.78 -80.65 29.98
C GLU A 33 -45.12 -80.54 30.72
N ASP A 34 -45.92 -79.50 30.42
CA ASP A 34 -47.27 -79.32 30.98
C ASP A 34 -48.32 -79.77 29.95
N PRO A 35 -49.13 -80.80 30.20
CA PRO A 35 -50.12 -81.29 29.23
C PRO A 35 -51.19 -80.26 28.84
N ASN A 36 -51.33 -79.15 29.58
CA ASN A 36 -52.27 -78.07 29.24
C ASN A 36 -51.77 -77.12 28.14
N THR A 37 -50.47 -77.12 27.82
CA THR A 37 -49.91 -76.24 26.77
C THR A 37 -50.28 -76.71 25.37
N TYR A 38 -50.51 -78.02 25.17
CA TYR A 38 -50.78 -78.66 23.87
C TYR A 38 -52.29 -78.78 23.54
N GLY A 39 -53.16 -78.26 24.40
CA GLY A 39 -54.61 -78.28 24.22
C GLY A 39 -55.33 -79.38 24.99
N PRO A 40 -56.66 -79.51 24.86
CA PRO A 40 -57.43 -80.48 25.64
C PRO A 40 -57.25 -81.92 25.13
N GLY A 41 -56.56 -82.75 25.90
CA GLY A 41 -56.41 -84.21 25.69
C GLY A 41 -57.73 -85.01 25.79
N PRO A 42 -57.68 -86.34 25.57
CA PRO A 42 -56.54 -87.22 25.89
C PRO A 42 -55.53 -87.40 24.75
N PHE A 43 -54.26 -87.50 25.12
CA PHE A 43 -53.11 -87.88 24.27
C PHE A 43 -52.84 -89.40 24.39
N ASP A 44 -52.09 -90.00 23.45
CA ASP A 44 -51.77 -91.44 23.39
C ASP A 44 -50.39 -91.77 24.01
N PRO A 45 -50.35 -92.44 25.20
CA PRO A 45 -49.11 -92.80 25.92
C PRO A 45 -48.16 -93.80 25.28
N ASN A 46 -48.27 -94.03 23.99
CA ASN A 46 -47.35 -94.90 23.26
C ASN A 46 -46.88 -94.24 21.96
N ASN A 47 -47.19 -92.97 21.77
CA ASN A 47 -46.84 -92.22 20.60
C ASN A 47 -45.98 -91.03 21.03
N PRO A 48 -44.64 -91.10 20.87
CA PRO A 48 -43.74 -90.04 21.33
C PRO A 48 -43.96 -88.69 20.64
N CYS A 49 -44.74 -88.66 19.55
CA CYS A 49 -45.14 -87.43 18.86
C CYS A 49 -46.59 -87.01 19.17
N ASP A 50 -47.21 -87.51 20.25
CA ASP A 50 -48.54 -87.09 20.72
C ASP A 50 -48.51 -86.80 22.23
N PRO A 51 -48.70 -85.55 22.68
CA PRO A 51 -49.05 -84.37 21.89
C PRO A 51 -48.03 -84.03 20.81
N ILE A 52 -48.51 -83.41 19.73
CA ILE A 52 -47.69 -83.13 18.54
C ILE A 52 -46.47 -82.28 18.92
N GLY A 53 -45.27 -82.78 18.58
CA GLY A 53 -44.02 -82.03 18.61
C GLY A 53 -43.30 -82.00 19.96
N ILE A 54 -43.41 -83.03 20.80
CA ILE A 54 -42.79 -83.02 22.15
C ILE A 54 -41.73 -84.11 22.41
N ASN A 55 -41.24 -84.81 21.39
CA ASN A 55 -40.08 -85.69 21.57
C ASN A 55 -38.79 -84.87 21.46
N SER A 56 -37.95 -84.90 22.50
CA SER A 56 -36.62 -84.24 22.50
C SER A 56 -35.49 -85.06 21.86
N THR A 57 -35.80 -86.24 21.31
CA THR A 57 -34.82 -87.06 20.61
C THR A 57 -34.59 -86.50 19.22
N ASP A 58 -33.34 -86.12 18.96
CA ASP A 58 -32.79 -85.81 17.64
C ASP A 58 -31.74 -86.91 17.36
N THR A 59 -32.10 -87.86 16.50
CA THR A 59 -31.33 -89.09 16.29
C THR A 59 -30.10 -88.88 15.43
N ASP A 60 -30.13 -87.97 14.46
CA ASP A 60 -29.02 -87.71 13.54
C ASP A 60 -28.25 -86.41 13.84
N GLY A 61 -28.75 -85.59 14.77
CA GLY A 61 -28.09 -84.42 15.31
C GLY A 61 -28.19 -83.20 14.40
N ASP A 62 -29.16 -83.15 13.51
CA ASP A 62 -29.30 -82.11 12.49
C ASP A 62 -29.96 -80.83 13.03
N GLY A 63 -30.52 -80.88 14.24
CA GLY A 63 -31.16 -79.74 14.89
C GLY A 63 -32.70 -79.80 14.90
N LEU A 64 -33.32 -80.73 14.17
CA LEU A 64 -34.72 -81.10 14.31
C LEU A 64 -34.86 -82.36 15.15
N THR A 65 -35.93 -82.46 15.91
CA THR A 65 -36.28 -83.69 16.61
C THR A 65 -36.92 -84.69 15.65
N ASP A 66 -36.82 -85.98 15.97
CA ASP A 66 -37.44 -87.06 15.20
C ASP A 66 -38.96 -86.82 14.99
N CYS A 67 -39.61 -86.12 15.92
CA CYS A 67 -41.03 -85.76 15.80
C CYS A 67 -41.27 -84.57 14.89
N GLU A 68 -40.41 -83.55 14.92
CA GLU A 68 -40.48 -82.44 13.96
C GLU A 68 -40.30 -82.93 12.53
N GLU A 69 -39.37 -83.85 12.31
CA GLU A 69 -39.10 -84.43 11.00
C GLU A 69 -40.24 -85.32 10.50
N THR A 70 -40.78 -86.19 11.36
CA THR A 70 -41.86 -87.10 10.97
C THR A 70 -43.22 -86.43 10.86
N THR A 71 -43.47 -85.36 11.62
CA THR A 71 -44.79 -84.68 11.64
C THR A 71 -44.80 -83.38 10.82
N GLY A 72 -43.64 -82.76 10.58
CA GLY A 72 -43.50 -81.45 9.94
C GLY A 72 -44.06 -80.31 10.80
N ILE A 73 -44.17 -80.50 12.12
CA ILE A 73 -44.70 -79.51 13.05
C ILE A 73 -43.58 -79.09 13.99
N ASP A 74 -43.31 -77.79 13.99
CA ASP A 74 -42.28 -77.08 14.74
C ASP A 74 -42.42 -77.24 16.26
N ASP A 75 -41.34 -77.67 16.93
CA ASP A 75 -41.16 -77.49 18.36
C ASP A 75 -40.43 -76.15 18.58
N PRO A 76 -41.08 -75.12 19.15
CA PRO A 76 -40.44 -73.81 19.33
C PRO A 76 -39.23 -73.81 20.29
N ASN A 77 -38.87 -74.94 20.89
CA ASN A 77 -37.68 -75.10 21.73
C ASN A 77 -36.45 -75.63 20.99
N THR A 78 -36.59 -76.11 19.75
CA THR A 78 -35.47 -76.56 18.91
C THR A 78 -34.94 -75.36 18.10
N PRO A 79 -33.66 -75.39 17.67
CA PRO A 79 -33.07 -74.25 16.97
C PRO A 79 -33.67 -74.01 15.57
N GLU A 80 -34.20 -75.04 14.94
CA GLU A 80 -34.60 -75.04 13.53
C GLU A 80 -36.11 -75.28 13.37
N ASP A 81 -36.74 -74.56 12.44
CA ASP A 81 -38.18 -74.72 12.15
C ASP A 81 -38.36 -75.61 10.91
N PRO A 82 -38.97 -76.82 11.02
CA PRO A 82 -39.12 -77.76 9.91
C PRO A 82 -39.93 -77.18 8.74
N ASN A 83 -40.75 -76.13 8.97
CA ASN A 83 -41.51 -75.47 7.90
C ASN A 83 -40.64 -74.63 6.96
N THR A 84 -39.42 -74.27 7.37
CA THR A 84 -38.50 -73.46 6.55
C THR A 84 -37.94 -74.24 5.36
N TYR A 85 -37.83 -75.57 5.50
CA TYR A 85 -37.25 -76.46 4.49
C TYR A 85 -38.29 -77.12 3.55
N GLY A 86 -39.57 -76.80 3.73
CA GLY A 86 -40.66 -77.29 2.89
C GLY A 86 -41.59 -78.30 3.60
N PRO A 87 -42.63 -78.82 2.91
CA PRO A 87 -43.57 -79.74 3.53
C PRO A 87 -42.94 -81.15 3.67
N GLY A 88 -42.68 -81.56 4.92
CA GLY A 88 -42.23 -82.92 5.30
C GLY A 88 -43.24 -84.05 4.97
N PRO A 89 -42.93 -85.31 5.32
CA PRO A 89 -41.97 -85.70 6.37
C PRO A 89 -40.51 -85.80 5.88
N PHE A 90 -39.57 -85.51 6.79
CA PHE A 90 -38.13 -85.70 6.69
C PHE A 90 -37.73 -87.05 7.35
N ASP A 91 -36.50 -87.54 7.12
CA ASP A 91 -35.99 -88.82 7.65
C ASP A 91 -35.10 -88.64 8.90
N PRO A 92 -35.56 -89.00 10.11
CA PRO A 92 -34.85 -88.82 11.38
C PRO A 92 -33.53 -89.53 11.58
N ASN A 93 -32.99 -90.16 10.55
CA ASN A 93 -31.72 -90.86 10.62
C ASN A 93 -30.75 -90.35 9.56
N ASN A 94 -31.10 -89.26 8.88
CA ASN A 94 -30.35 -88.69 7.79
C ASN A 94 -30.08 -87.20 8.06
N PRO A 95 -28.87 -86.85 8.55
CA PRO A 95 -28.55 -85.49 8.97
C PRO A 95 -28.42 -84.49 7.80
N CYS A 96 -28.81 -84.89 6.59
CA CYS A 96 -28.87 -84.08 5.39
C CYS A 96 -30.31 -83.95 4.85
N ASP A 97 -31.31 -84.43 5.59
CA ASP A 97 -32.73 -84.32 5.25
C ASP A 97 -33.50 -83.74 6.44
N PRO A 98 -33.92 -82.47 6.39
CA PRO A 98 -33.95 -81.61 5.21
C PRO A 98 -32.59 -81.05 4.77
N ILE A 99 -32.43 -80.83 3.46
CA ILE A 99 -31.24 -80.18 2.90
C ILE A 99 -31.14 -78.74 3.41
N GLY A 100 -29.93 -78.34 3.81
CA GLY A 100 -29.61 -76.98 4.26
C GLY A 100 -29.73 -76.75 5.77
N ILE A 101 -29.99 -77.80 6.55
CA ILE A 101 -29.99 -77.72 8.01
C ILE A 101 -28.60 -78.03 8.62
N ASN A 102 -27.86 -78.95 8.01
CA ASN A 102 -26.48 -79.23 8.39
C ASN A 102 -25.52 -78.38 7.55
N SER A 103 -25.08 -77.27 8.12
CA SER A 103 -24.18 -76.30 7.50
C SER A 103 -22.68 -76.66 7.62
N THR A 104 -22.36 -77.92 7.93
CA THR A 104 -20.96 -78.32 8.05
C THR A 104 -20.35 -78.36 6.66
N ASP A 105 -19.32 -77.56 6.45
CA ASP A 105 -18.42 -77.59 5.29
C ASP A 105 -17.04 -77.97 5.84
N THR A 106 -16.69 -79.25 5.70
CA THR A 106 -15.53 -79.84 6.36
C THR A 106 -14.21 -79.45 5.68
N ASP A 107 -14.20 -79.17 4.38
CA ASP A 107 -12.99 -78.82 3.62
C ASP A 107 -12.90 -77.35 3.17
N GLY A 108 -13.99 -76.60 3.34
CA GLY A 108 -14.03 -75.15 3.15
C GLY A 108 -14.15 -74.72 1.68
N ASP A 109 -14.57 -75.62 0.78
CA ASP A 109 -14.70 -75.31 -0.64
C ASP A 109 -15.92 -74.45 -0.98
N GLY A 110 -16.82 -74.25 -0.01
CA GLY A 110 -18.05 -73.48 -0.16
C GLY A 110 -19.29 -74.30 -0.53
N LEU A 111 -19.21 -75.64 -0.56
CA LEU A 111 -20.32 -76.58 -0.53
C LEU A 111 -20.40 -77.20 0.87
N THR A 112 -21.61 -77.44 1.39
CA THR A 112 -21.75 -78.22 2.63
C THR A 112 -21.52 -79.70 2.39
N ASP A 113 -21.08 -80.44 3.41
CA ASP A 113 -20.92 -81.90 3.38
C ASP A 113 -22.21 -82.60 2.88
N CYS A 114 -23.37 -81.99 3.14
CA CYS A 114 -24.66 -82.48 2.67
C CYS A 114 -24.89 -82.22 1.18
N GLU A 115 -24.54 -81.06 0.66
CA GLU A 115 -24.57 -80.78 -0.78
C GLU A 115 -23.65 -81.72 -1.55
N GLU A 116 -22.49 -82.02 -0.99
CA GLU A 116 -21.49 -82.89 -1.59
C GLU A 116 -21.89 -84.36 -1.54
N THR A 117 -22.41 -84.86 -0.42
CA THR A 117 -22.84 -86.26 -0.34
C THR A 117 -24.13 -86.55 -1.09
N THR A 118 -25.04 -85.56 -1.20
CA THR A 118 -26.35 -85.74 -1.83
C THR A 118 -26.39 -85.26 -3.30
N GLY A 119 -25.53 -84.32 -3.67
CA GLY A 119 -25.54 -83.64 -4.97
C GLY A 119 -26.74 -82.73 -5.17
N ILE A 120 -27.41 -82.31 -4.10
CA ILE A 120 -28.57 -81.41 -4.13
C ILE A 120 -28.16 -80.07 -3.54
N ASP A 121 -28.41 -79.01 -4.30
CA ASP A 121 -28.08 -77.61 -4.02
C ASP A 121 -28.78 -77.06 -2.77
N ASP A 122 -28.02 -76.47 -1.84
CA ASP A 122 -28.52 -75.56 -0.82
C ASP A 122 -28.44 -74.12 -1.38
N PRO A 123 -29.57 -73.43 -1.58
CA PRO A 123 -29.55 -72.07 -2.14
C PRO A 123 -28.84 -71.03 -1.25
N ASN A 124 -28.43 -71.38 -0.03
CA ASN A 124 -27.70 -70.49 0.88
C ASN A 124 -26.17 -70.59 0.76
N THR A 125 -25.62 -71.58 0.04
CA THR A 125 -24.19 -71.68 -0.21
C THR A 125 -23.77 -70.94 -1.51
N PRO A 126 -22.51 -70.49 -1.62
CA PRO A 126 -22.04 -69.74 -2.80
C PRO A 126 -21.92 -70.59 -4.08
N LEU A 127 -21.80 -71.91 -3.96
CA LEU A 127 -21.56 -72.85 -5.05
C LEU A 127 -22.75 -73.78 -5.27
N VAL A 128 -22.90 -74.26 -6.51
CA VAL A 128 -23.95 -75.21 -6.89
C VAL A 128 -23.33 -76.58 -7.13
N PRO A 129 -23.70 -77.64 -6.40
CA PRO A 129 -23.11 -78.97 -6.56
C PRO A 129 -23.39 -79.53 -7.97
N THR A 130 -22.36 -80.07 -8.62
CA THR A 130 -22.45 -80.64 -9.98
C THR A 130 -22.65 -82.16 -9.99
N GLY A 131 -22.91 -82.75 -8.82
CA GLY A 131 -23.03 -84.16 -8.55
C GLY A 131 -22.66 -84.45 -7.10
N THR A 132 -22.52 -85.72 -6.75
CA THR A 132 -21.97 -86.10 -5.44
C THR A 132 -20.44 -86.01 -5.47
N SER A 133 -19.84 -85.36 -4.49
CA SER A 133 -18.40 -85.16 -4.25
C SER A 133 -17.96 -85.75 -2.90
N ASN A 134 -16.67 -85.64 -2.57
CA ASN A 134 -16.09 -86.05 -1.30
C ASN A 134 -15.95 -84.86 -0.33
N PRO A 135 -16.67 -84.86 0.81
CA PRO A 135 -16.68 -83.75 1.78
C PRO A 135 -15.40 -83.44 2.56
N ASN A 136 -14.27 -83.95 2.11
CA ASN A 136 -12.99 -83.74 2.77
C ASN A 136 -11.92 -83.42 1.73
N ASP A 137 -12.32 -83.05 0.53
CA ASP A 137 -11.49 -82.79 -0.64
C ASP A 137 -11.95 -81.51 -1.33
N ALA A 138 -11.37 -80.39 -0.89
CA ALA A 138 -11.71 -79.04 -1.36
C ALA A 138 -11.49 -78.77 -2.87
N CYS A 139 -11.04 -79.78 -3.62
CA CYS A 139 -10.87 -79.73 -5.07
C CYS A 139 -11.99 -80.46 -5.85
N ASP A 140 -12.98 -81.07 -5.19
CA ASP A 140 -14.19 -81.68 -5.80
C ASP A 140 -15.32 -80.61 -5.83
N PRO A 141 -16.17 -80.46 -6.87
CA PRO A 141 -16.27 -81.20 -8.12
C PRO A 141 -15.40 -80.70 -9.28
N PHE A 142 -14.49 -79.76 -9.02
CA PHE A 142 -13.61 -79.19 -10.04
C PHE A 142 -12.37 -80.06 -10.30
N VAL A 143 -12.56 -81.29 -10.77
CA VAL A 143 -11.45 -82.11 -11.25
C VAL A 143 -11.04 -81.72 -12.68
N ASP A 144 -10.08 -80.80 -12.83
CA ASP A 144 -9.15 -80.88 -13.97
C ASP A 144 -7.85 -81.57 -13.55
N ALA A 145 -7.21 -82.24 -14.50
CA ALA A 145 -6.21 -83.29 -14.27
C ALA A 145 -4.83 -82.83 -13.73
N GLY A 146 -4.76 -81.72 -12.97
CA GLY A 146 -3.54 -81.08 -12.47
C GLY A 146 -3.48 -80.74 -10.98
N GLY A 147 -4.57 -80.82 -10.22
CA GLY A 147 -4.65 -80.26 -8.87
C GLY A 147 -5.30 -78.87 -8.87
N CYS A 148 -5.71 -78.37 -7.69
CA CYS A 148 -6.18 -76.99 -7.55
C CYS A 148 -5.06 -76.04 -8.03
N THR A 149 -5.37 -75.10 -8.93
CA THR A 149 -4.42 -74.04 -9.30
C THR A 149 -4.35 -73.01 -8.16
N PRO A 150 -3.21 -72.36 -7.93
CA PRO A 150 -3.14 -71.25 -7.00
C PRO A 150 -4.06 -70.09 -7.44
N ILE A 151 -4.49 -69.28 -6.47
CA ILE A 151 -5.34 -68.12 -6.66
C ILE A 151 -4.53 -66.87 -6.30
N ALA A 152 -4.30 -66.02 -7.30
CA ALA A 152 -3.63 -64.73 -7.12
C ALA A 152 -4.66 -63.62 -6.83
N ILE A 153 -4.36 -62.71 -5.91
CA ILE A 153 -5.26 -61.65 -5.46
C ILE A 153 -4.67 -60.27 -5.81
N ASP A 154 -5.52 -59.34 -6.25
CA ASP A 154 -5.08 -57.97 -6.57
C ASP A 154 -4.44 -57.27 -5.37
N ASP A 155 -3.36 -56.54 -5.64
CA ASP A 155 -2.56 -55.82 -4.66
C ASP A 155 -2.69 -54.31 -4.86
N THR A 156 -2.88 -53.57 -3.77
CA THR A 156 -2.94 -52.11 -3.81
C THR A 156 -2.12 -51.52 -2.68
N VAL A 157 -1.22 -50.60 -3.02
CA VAL A 157 -0.48 -49.78 -2.06
C VAL A 157 -0.90 -48.32 -2.20
N THR A 158 -1.42 -47.75 -1.10
CA THR A 158 -1.87 -46.36 -1.00
C THR A 158 -1.02 -45.59 0.01
N GLY A 159 -1.02 -44.27 -0.05
CA GLY A 159 -0.42 -43.44 1.01
C GLY A 159 1.11 -43.37 0.93
N VAL A 160 1.64 -43.51 -0.28
CA VAL A 160 3.07 -43.45 -0.56
C VAL A 160 3.40 -42.09 -1.15
N ALA A 161 4.50 -41.48 -0.69
CA ALA A 161 4.97 -40.22 -1.27
C ALA A 161 5.35 -40.42 -2.74
N SER A 162 4.99 -39.46 -3.59
CA SER A 162 5.32 -39.45 -5.01
C SER A 162 6.84 -39.53 -5.26
N ASN A 163 7.23 -40.03 -6.43
CA ASN A 163 8.64 -40.20 -6.83
C ASN A 163 9.49 -41.04 -5.84
N THR A 164 8.87 -41.98 -5.11
CA THR A 164 9.57 -42.94 -4.26
C THR A 164 9.41 -44.37 -4.78
N ASN A 165 10.44 -45.21 -4.55
CA ASN A 165 10.34 -46.62 -4.88
C ASN A 165 9.31 -47.31 -3.98
N VAL A 166 8.42 -48.09 -4.58
CA VAL A 166 7.37 -48.83 -3.87
C VAL A 166 7.58 -50.32 -4.09
N SER A 167 7.59 -51.09 -3.01
CA SER A 167 7.71 -52.55 -3.06
C SER A 167 6.44 -53.20 -2.51
N VAL A 168 5.94 -54.21 -3.23
CA VAL A 168 4.69 -54.93 -2.97
C VAL A 168 5.00 -56.42 -2.86
N ASP A 169 4.65 -57.02 -1.73
CA ASP A 169 4.78 -58.47 -1.51
C ASP A 169 3.51 -59.17 -1.99
N VAL A 170 3.44 -59.42 -3.29
CA VAL A 170 2.22 -59.89 -3.98
C VAL A 170 1.81 -61.30 -3.60
N VAL A 171 2.71 -62.11 -3.05
CA VAL A 171 2.40 -63.50 -2.67
C VAL A 171 1.88 -63.64 -1.23
N ASP A 172 1.81 -62.56 -0.45
CA ASP A 172 1.39 -62.60 0.97
C ASP A 172 -0.12 -62.80 1.14
N ASN A 173 -0.92 -62.30 0.19
CA ASN A 173 -2.37 -62.47 0.14
C ASN A 173 -2.82 -63.58 -0.83
N ASP A 174 -1.92 -64.11 -1.66
CA ASP A 174 -2.18 -65.24 -2.55
C ASP A 174 -2.40 -66.55 -1.79
N SER A 175 -3.16 -67.48 -2.41
CA SER A 175 -3.50 -68.75 -1.76
C SER A 175 -3.43 -69.94 -2.69
N ASP A 176 -3.06 -71.08 -2.13
CA ASP A 176 -3.08 -72.37 -2.81
C ASP A 176 -3.86 -73.38 -1.93
N PRO A 177 -5.04 -73.85 -2.38
CA PRO A 177 -5.89 -74.76 -1.60
C PRO A 177 -5.24 -76.12 -1.27
N ASN A 178 -4.29 -76.60 -2.08
CA ASN A 178 -3.75 -77.96 -1.93
C ASN A 178 -2.21 -78.03 -1.93
N GLY A 179 -1.52 -76.90 -2.04
CA GLY A 179 -0.07 -76.80 -1.98
C GLY A 179 0.43 -75.54 -1.28
N THR A 180 1.50 -74.97 -1.83
CA THR A 180 2.13 -73.72 -1.39
C THR A 180 2.54 -72.93 -2.62
N ILE A 181 2.32 -71.60 -2.58
CA ILE A 181 2.81 -70.66 -3.60
C ILE A 181 4.34 -70.76 -3.73
N ASP A 182 4.83 -70.90 -4.94
CA ASP A 182 6.26 -70.78 -5.26
C ASP A 182 6.56 -69.33 -5.63
N SER A 183 6.97 -68.53 -4.65
CA SER A 183 7.26 -67.10 -4.85
C SER A 183 8.41 -66.81 -5.83
N THR A 184 9.16 -67.81 -6.27
CA THR A 184 10.20 -67.67 -7.31
C THR A 184 9.64 -67.70 -8.74
N THR A 185 8.31 -67.80 -8.89
CA THR A 185 7.62 -67.95 -10.19
C THR A 185 6.69 -66.79 -10.54
N VAL A 186 6.77 -65.68 -9.79
CA VAL A 186 6.02 -64.46 -10.08
C VAL A 186 6.43 -63.93 -11.46
N ASN A 187 5.44 -63.81 -12.36
CA ASN A 187 5.65 -63.50 -13.76
C ASN A 187 4.75 -62.33 -14.20
N LEU A 188 5.37 -61.28 -14.73
CA LEU A 188 4.66 -60.13 -15.30
C LEU A 188 3.97 -60.51 -16.62
N THR A 189 2.69 -60.16 -16.74
CA THR A 189 1.85 -60.56 -17.90
C THR A 189 1.88 -59.57 -19.05
N ASP A 190 2.43 -58.36 -18.86
CA ASP A 190 2.52 -57.36 -19.92
C ASP A 190 3.36 -57.89 -21.10
N PRO A 191 2.89 -57.79 -22.36
CA PRO A 191 3.62 -58.28 -23.53
C PRO A 191 5.00 -57.62 -23.76
N SER A 192 5.25 -56.47 -23.14
CA SER A 192 6.49 -55.70 -23.20
C SER A 192 7.46 -56.05 -22.07
N ALA A 193 7.01 -56.81 -21.07
CA ALA A 193 7.87 -57.31 -20.02
C ALA A 193 8.89 -58.30 -20.59
N ILE A 194 10.06 -58.34 -19.96
CA ILE A 194 11.18 -59.20 -20.35
C ILE A 194 11.62 -60.06 -19.18
N ASP A 195 12.09 -61.26 -19.51
CA ASP A 195 12.89 -62.12 -18.64
C ASP A 195 14.35 -61.63 -18.67
N ALA A 196 14.75 -60.82 -17.69
CA ALA A 196 16.06 -60.18 -17.65
C ALA A 196 17.15 -61.13 -17.10
N ASP A 197 16.81 -62.04 -16.19
CA ASP A 197 17.77 -62.94 -15.54
C ASP A 197 17.89 -64.33 -16.22
N GLY A 198 16.94 -64.68 -17.09
CA GLY A 198 16.90 -65.89 -17.90
C GLY A 198 16.32 -67.11 -17.20
N ASP A 199 15.54 -66.94 -16.13
CA ASP A 199 14.93 -68.03 -15.36
C ASP A 199 13.67 -68.64 -16.00
N GLY A 200 13.08 -67.94 -16.97
CA GLY A 200 11.89 -68.35 -17.70
C GLY A 200 10.62 -67.55 -17.39
N TYR A 201 10.69 -66.59 -16.46
CA TYR A 201 9.59 -65.70 -16.08
C TYR A 201 9.95 -64.24 -16.41
N ASN A 202 8.97 -63.46 -16.85
CA ASN A 202 9.19 -62.05 -17.12
C ASN A 202 9.26 -61.28 -15.79
N ASP A 203 10.42 -60.70 -15.52
CA ASP A 203 10.76 -60.06 -14.23
C ASP A 203 10.90 -58.54 -14.32
N THR A 204 10.94 -57.96 -15.54
CA THR A 204 11.22 -56.54 -15.75
C THR A 204 10.29 -55.92 -16.79
N LEU A 205 9.61 -54.83 -16.42
CA LEU A 205 8.80 -54.02 -17.34
C LEU A 205 9.17 -52.54 -17.23
N VAL A 206 9.54 -51.91 -18.34
CA VAL A 206 9.78 -50.46 -18.42
C VAL A 206 8.55 -49.80 -19.05
N VAL A 207 7.92 -48.88 -18.30
CA VAL A 207 6.81 -48.06 -18.78
C VAL A 207 7.35 -46.67 -19.11
N PRO A 208 7.40 -46.27 -20.40
CA PRO A 208 8.01 -45.00 -20.80
C PRO A 208 7.37 -43.80 -20.10
N SER A 209 8.21 -42.90 -19.58
CA SER A 209 7.79 -41.68 -18.87
C SER A 209 7.14 -41.91 -17.50
N GLU A 210 7.11 -43.16 -17.01
CA GLU A 210 6.61 -43.49 -15.68
C GLU A 210 7.71 -44.10 -14.81
N GLY A 211 8.29 -45.23 -15.23
CA GLY A 211 9.26 -45.96 -14.40
C GLY A 211 9.50 -47.40 -14.83
N THR A 212 10.10 -48.17 -13.93
CA THR A 212 10.42 -49.59 -14.14
C THR A 212 9.86 -50.45 -13.02
N TRP A 213 9.09 -51.48 -13.38
CA TRP A 213 8.65 -52.55 -12.49
C TRP A 213 9.66 -53.70 -12.54
N ILE A 214 10.06 -54.21 -11.37
CA ILE A 214 11.06 -55.28 -11.21
C ILE A 214 10.55 -56.29 -10.18
N VAL A 215 10.53 -57.57 -10.54
CA VAL A 215 10.27 -58.69 -9.63
C VAL A 215 11.59 -59.14 -9.00
N ASP A 216 11.62 -59.36 -7.67
CA ASP A 216 12.73 -60.07 -7.03
C ASP A 216 12.58 -61.59 -7.25
N PRO A 217 13.46 -62.25 -8.01
CA PRO A 217 13.30 -63.66 -8.39
C PRO A 217 13.44 -64.64 -7.21
N THR A 218 13.84 -64.17 -6.02
CA THR A 218 13.93 -65.00 -4.82
C THR A 218 12.71 -64.87 -3.92
N THR A 219 12.11 -63.68 -3.84
CA THR A 219 11.02 -63.41 -2.91
C THR A 219 9.66 -63.21 -3.57
N GLY A 220 9.61 -62.95 -4.88
CA GLY A 220 8.37 -62.62 -5.60
C GLY A 220 7.91 -61.16 -5.40
N VAL A 221 8.67 -60.36 -4.63
CA VAL A 221 8.31 -58.97 -4.35
C VAL A 221 8.45 -58.13 -5.61
N ILE A 222 7.40 -57.40 -5.97
CA ILE A 222 7.37 -56.49 -7.11
C ILE A 222 7.75 -55.09 -6.63
N THR A 223 8.73 -54.45 -7.28
CA THR A 223 9.18 -53.08 -6.96
C THR A 223 8.99 -52.17 -8.17
N PHE A 224 8.29 -51.05 -7.98
CA PHE A 224 8.27 -49.94 -8.93
C PHE A 224 9.37 -48.94 -8.59
N ILE A 225 10.14 -48.55 -9.61
CA ILE A 225 11.17 -47.52 -9.54
C ILE A 225 10.75 -46.40 -10.51
N PRO A 226 10.27 -45.24 -10.01
CA PRO A 226 9.84 -44.15 -10.87
C PRO A 226 11.00 -43.54 -11.68
N GLU A 227 10.71 -43.02 -12.87
CA GLU A 227 11.61 -42.07 -13.55
C GLU A 227 11.70 -40.76 -12.74
N SER A 228 12.80 -40.01 -12.90
CA SER A 228 12.94 -38.71 -12.21
C SER A 228 11.80 -37.78 -12.59
N GLU A 229 11.22 -37.11 -11.59
CA GLU A 229 10.08 -36.20 -11.74
C GLU A 229 8.74 -36.88 -12.07
N PHE A 230 8.65 -38.22 -12.02
CA PHE A 230 7.36 -38.91 -12.13
C PHE A 230 6.63 -38.87 -10.78
N THR A 231 5.45 -38.27 -10.78
CA THR A 231 4.69 -37.96 -9.57
C THR A 231 3.26 -38.50 -9.60
N ASP A 232 2.73 -38.80 -10.80
CA ASP A 232 1.43 -39.44 -11.02
C ASP A 232 1.41 -40.92 -10.57
N ASP A 233 0.22 -41.51 -10.48
CA ASP A 233 0.06 -42.95 -10.27
C ASP A 233 0.63 -43.75 -11.45
N PRO A 234 1.52 -44.74 -11.22
CA PRO A 234 2.04 -45.57 -12.30
C PRO A 234 0.94 -46.47 -12.88
N THR A 235 1.04 -46.77 -14.17
CA THR A 235 0.12 -47.67 -14.87
C THR A 235 0.06 -49.03 -14.15
N PRO A 236 -1.13 -49.51 -13.74
CA PRO A 236 -1.28 -50.81 -13.10
C PRO A 236 -0.80 -51.96 -14.00
N ILE A 237 -0.17 -52.97 -13.39
CA ILE A 237 0.42 -54.11 -14.10
C ILE A 237 -0.21 -55.43 -13.64
N GLY A 238 -0.27 -56.41 -14.54
CA GLY A 238 -0.74 -57.76 -14.24
C GLY A 238 0.41 -58.73 -13.90
N TYR A 239 0.13 -59.71 -13.04
CA TYR A 239 1.03 -60.81 -12.71
C TYR A 239 0.31 -62.16 -12.57
N THR A 240 1.08 -63.25 -12.67
CA THR A 240 0.68 -64.63 -12.33
C THR A 240 1.77 -65.28 -11.47
N VAL A 241 1.42 -66.30 -10.69
CA VAL A 241 2.38 -67.10 -9.90
C VAL A 241 2.06 -68.59 -10.02
N GLU A 242 3.07 -69.46 -9.90
CA GLU A 242 2.90 -70.91 -9.85
C GLU A 242 2.91 -71.44 -8.40
N ASP A 243 2.30 -72.61 -8.20
CA ASP A 243 2.47 -73.40 -6.97
C ASP A 243 3.72 -74.29 -7.03
N ASN A 244 4.01 -74.99 -5.94
CA ASN A 244 5.12 -75.95 -5.87
C ASN A 244 4.95 -77.20 -6.76
N ASP A 245 3.79 -77.37 -7.42
CA ASP A 245 3.49 -78.45 -8.36
C ASP A 245 3.55 -77.98 -9.83
N GLY A 246 3.78 -76.67 -10.06
CA GLY A 246 3.93 -76.01 -11.36
C GLY A 246 2.61 -75.60 -12.02
N ASN A 247 1.53 -75.45 -11.26
CA ASN A 247 0.26 -74.95 -11.76
C ASN A 247 0.24 -73.41 -11.68
N VAL A 248 -0.17 -72.74 -12.77
CA VAL A 248 -0.22 -71.28 -12.87
C VAL A 248 -1.55 -70.74 -12.31
N SER A 249 -1.49 -69.62 -11.60
CA SER A 249 -2.65 -68.91 -11.05
C SER A 249 -3.52 -68.21 -12.12
N ASN A 250 -4.64 -67.63 -11.68
CA ASN A 250 -5.25 -66.52 -12.42
C ASN A 250 -4.32 -65.30 -12.49
N GLU A 251 -4.63 -64.38 -13.40
CA GLU A 251 -3.98 -63.07 -13.44
C GLU A 251 -4.56 -62.16 -12.35
N ALA A 252 -3.69 -61.46 -11.63
CA ALA A 252 -4.00 -60.44 -10.62
C ALA A 252 -3.27 -59.13 -10.96
N ILE A 253 -3.70 -58.01 -10.39
CA ILE A 253 -3.22 -56.67 -10.70
C ILE A 253 -2.50 -56.03 -9.51
N VAL A 254 -1.37 -55.36 -9.77
CA VAL A 254 -0.73 -54.46 -8.81
C VAL A 254 -1.06 -53.01 -9.15
N THR A 255 -1.58 -52.28 -8.17
CA THR A 255 -1.90 -50.84 -8.24
C THR A 255 -1.12 -50.07 -7.18
N ILE A 256 -0.53 -48.94 -7.55
CA ILE A 256 0.09 -47.99 -6.63
C ILE A 256 -0.67 -46.67 -6.75
N ASP A 257 -1.02 -46.09 -5.60
CA ASP A 257 -1.75 -44.83 -5.45
C ASP A 257 -0.87 -43.89 -4.60
N TYR A 258 -0.24 -42.90 -5.26
CA TYR A 258 0.61 -41.90 -4.62
C TYR A 258 -0.21 -40.83 -3.91
N GLU A 259 0.31 -40.26 -2.82
CA GLU A 259 -0.34 -39.15 -2.14
C GLU A 259 -0.22 -37.87 -2.97
N THR A 260 -1.35 -37.26 -3.31
CA THR A 260 -1.43 -35.89 -3.82
C THR A 260 -1.00 -34.91 -2.72
N GLN A 261 -0.04 -34.04 -3.00
CA GLN A 261 0.37 -32.97 -2.10
C GLN A 261 -0.26 -31.65 -2.55
N ASN A 262 -0.55 -30.79 -1.57
CA ASN A 262 -0.99 -29.44 -1.87
C ASN A 262 0.22 -28.60 -2.32
N PRO A 263 0.02 -27.65 -3.25
CA PRO A 263 1.04 -26.66 -3.56
C PRO A 263 1.37 -25.81 -2.32
N ILE A 264 2.57 -25.24 -2.31
CA ILE A 264 3.04 -24.32 -1.26
C ILE A 264 3.21 -22.94 -1.88
N ALA A 265 2.47 -21.97 -1.35
CA ALA A 265 2.60 -20.56 -1.69
C ALA A 265 3.49 -19.87 -0.64
N GLU A 266 4.41 -19.01 -1.08
CA GLU A 266 5.34 -18.27 -0.21
C GLU A 266 4.96 -16.78 -0.13
N ASP A 267 5.32 -16.12 0.97
CA ASP A 267 4.99 -14.71 1.17
C ASP A 267 5.74 -13.80 0.17
N ASP A 268 5.07 -12.77 -0.35
CA ASP A 268 5.60 -11.91 -1.40
C ASP A 268 5.83 -10.48 -0.91
N ASP A 269 7.07 -9.99 -0.98
CA ASP A 269 7.41 -8.65 -0.51
C ASP A 269 7.88 -7.72 -1.65
N SER A 270 7.33 -6.50 -1.68
CA SER A 270 7.87 -5.40 -2.47
C SER A 270 8.04 -4.17 -1.57
N LEU A 271 9.28 -3.90 -1.18
CA LEU A 271 9.59 -2.91 -0.16
C LEU A 271 10.22 -1.65 -0.76
N LEU A 272 9.99 -0.50 -0.10
CA LEU A 272 10.61 0.80 -0.42
C LEU A 272 10.28 1.26 -1.85
N ASN A 273 9.01 1.19 -2.23
CA ASN A 273 8.54 1.72 -3.49
C ASN A 273 8.44 3.26 -3.45
N PRO A 274 8.65 3.97 -4.56
CA PRO A 274 8.41 5.42 -4.62
C PRO A 274 6.92 5.76 -4.37
N PHE A 275 6.63 6.78 -3.56
CA PHE A 275 5.25 7.15 -3.23
C PHE A 275 4.36 7.35 -4.46
N GLY A 276 3.13 6.86 -4.36
CA GLY A 276 2.12 6.97 -5.43
C GLY A 276 2.43 6.16 -6.69
N SER A 277 3.55 5.42 -6.75
CA SER A 277 3.86 4.56 -7.88
C SER A 277 3.03 3.28 -7.86
N THR A 278 2.69 2.80 -9.06
CA THR A 278 2.12 1.46 -9.26
C THR A 278 3.20 0.42 -8.99
N VAL A 279 2.86 -0.58 -8.18
CA VAL A 279 3.76 -1.68 -7.82
C VAL A 279 3.34 -2.94 -8.58
N VAL A 280 4.32 -3.68 -9.08
CA VAL A 280 4.11 -4.91 -9.86
C VAL A 280 4.97 -6.02 -9.24
N ILE A 281 4.34 -7.16 -8.94
CA ILE A 281 4.96 -8.33 -8.32
C ILE A 281 4.63 -9.55 -9.20
N ASP A 282 5.64 -10.37 -9.46
CA ASP A 282 5.48 -11.69 -10.08
C ASP A 282 5.45 -12.72 -8.95
N ILE A 283 4.27 -13.29 -8.64
CA ILE A 283 4.09 -14.13 -7.44
C ILE A 283 4.78 -15.50 -7.55
N ILE A 284 5.09 -15.95 -8.77
CA ILE A 284 5.83 -17.21 -8.98
C ILE A 284 7.36 -17.03 -8.95
N ALA A 285 7.83 -15.79 -8.85
CA ALA A 285 9.24 -15.47 -8.72
C ALA A 285 9.65 -15.36 -7.25
N ASP A 286 10.94 -15.62 -6.96
CA ASP A 286 11.47 -15.39 -5.62
C ASP A 286 11.60 -13.87 -5.37
N ASN A 287 10.74 -13.36 -4.50
CA ASN A 287 10.65 -11.96 -4.11
C ASN A 287 11.02 -11.74 -2.63
N GLY A 288 11.73 -12.69 -2.01
CA GLY A 288 12.34 -12.50 -0.70
C GLY A 288 12.11 -13.65 0.26
N ASN A 289 11.06 -14.46 0.06
CA ASN A 289 10.71 -15.55 0.97
C ASN A 289 10.71 -16.94 0.31
N GLY A 290 10.94 -17.05 -1.00
CA GLY A 290 10.95 -18.30 -1.74
C GLY A 290 10.17 -18.21 -3.04
N GLN A 291 10.14 -19.29 -3.81
CA GLN A 291 9.23 -19.42 -4.95
C GLN A 291 8.07 -20.31 -4.55
N ASP A 292 6.89 -20.00 -5.08
CA ASP A 292 5.77 -20.93 -5.07
C ASP A 292 6.15 -22.24 -5.76
N VAL A 293 5.80 -23.36 -5.12
CA VAL A 293 6.16 -24.68 -5.62
C VAL A 293 5.00 -25.65 -5.47
N ASP A 294 4.85 -26.47 -6.50
CA ASP A 294 4.12 -27.71 -6.43
C ASP A 294 5.14 -28.84 -6.64
N SER A 295 5.14 -29.81 -5.73
CA SER A 295 6.16 -30.86 -5.69
C SER A 295 5.83 -32.07 -6.55
N ASP A 296 4.55 -32.24 -6.87
CA ASP A 296 3.98 -33.36 -7.60
C ASP A 296 3.21 -32.93 -8.86
N GLY A 297 3.13 -31.63 -9.12
CA GLY A 297 2.54 -31.12 -10.35
C GLY A 297 3.05 -29.74 -10.77
N THR A 298 2.10 -28.93 -11.23
CA THR A 298 2.29 -27.57 -11.74
C THR A 298 1.20 -26.66 -11.19
N LEU A 299 1.56 -25.41 -10.93
CA LEU A 299 0.63 -24.39 -10.46
C LEU A 299 -0.32 -23.91 -11.58
N ASP A 300 -1.62 -23.82 -11.27
CA ASP A 300 -2.62 -23.19 -12.12
C ASP A 300 -2.70 -21.69 -11.81
N LEU A 301 -1.96 -20.89 -12.58
CA LEU A 301 -1.89 -19.43 -12.38
C LEU A 301 -3.24 -18.71 -12.55
N GLY A 302 -4.20 -19.31 -13.27
CA GLY A 302 -5.54 -18.75 -13.42
C GLY A 302 -6.43 -18.95 -12.20
N SER A 303 -5.97 -19.70 -11.21
CA SER A 303 -6.72 -20.04 -9.99
C SER A 303 -6.39 -19.17 -8.77
N VAL A 304 -5.50 -18.18 -8.96
CA VAL A 304 -5.06 -17.29 -7.88
C VAL A 304 -6.23 -16.46 -7.37
N SER A 305 -6.55 -16.61 -6.09
CA SER A 305 -7.60 -15.86 -5.41
C SER A 305 -6.97 -14.94 -4.37
N ILE A 306 -7.11 -13.62 -4.54
CA ILE A 306 -6.62 -12.63 -3.59
C ILE A 306 -7.73 -12.19 -2.62
N THR A 307 -7.41 -11.99 -1.35
CA THR A 307 -8.38 -11.47 -0.36
C THR A 307 -7.73 -10.52 0.64
N THR A 308 -8.47 -9.51 1.10
CA THR A 308 -8.10 -8.71 2.27
C THR A 308 -9.32 -8.14 2.98
N THR A 309 -9.14 -7.68 4.21
CA THR A 309 -10.25 -7.17 5.03
C THR A 309 -10.73 -5.83 4.51
N GLY A 310 -12.01 -5.75 4.14
CA GLY A 310 -12.64 -4.50 3.70
C GLY A 310 -12.56 -4.25 2.19
N ALA A 311 -11.88 -5.12 1.44
CA ALA A 311 -11.89 -5.10 -0.01
C ALA A 311 -13.20 -5.67 -0.59
N THR A 312 -13.52 -5.26 -1.82
CA THR A 312 -14.62 -5.82 -2.60
C THR A 312 -14.13 -6.30 -3.95
N ASP A 313 -14.51 -7.53 -4.32
CA ASP A 313 -14.45 -8.03 -5.69
C ASP A 313 -15.35 -7.15 -6.58
N THR A 314 -14.73 -6.52 -7.59
CA THR A 314 -15.35 -5.43 -8.36
C THR A 314 -15.98 -5.82 -9.69
N ASP A 315 -15.57 -6.93 -10.32
CA ASP A 315 -16.23 -7.39 -11.54
C ASP A 315 -17.36 -8.40 -11.23
N GLY A 316 -17.34 -8.98 -10.02
CA GLY A 316 -18.40 -9.81 -9.48
C GLY A 316 -18.57 -11.12 -10.25
N ASP A 317 -17.52 -11.60 -10.89
CA ASP A 317 -17.47 -12.95 -11.46
C ASP A 317 -17.32 -14.04 -10.38
N GLY A 318 -16.81 -13.64 -9.20
CA GLY A 318 -16.65 -14.48 -8.02
C GLY A 318 -15.26 -15.09 -7.87
N ASP A 319 -14.32 -14.76 -8.73
CA ASP A 319 -12.99 -15.37 -8.79
C ASP A 319 -11.92 -14.58 -7.98
N ASN A 320 -12.31 -13.48 -7.31
CA ASN A 320 -11.45 -12.67 -6.41
C ASN A 320 -10.08 -12.32 -7.04
N ASP A 321 -10.04 -11.97 -8.33
CA ASP A 321 -8.82 -11.59 -9.05
C ASP A 321 -8.56 -10.07 -9.02
N THR A 322 -9.58 -9.29 -8.65
CA THR A 322 -9.58 -7.83 -8.65
C THR A 322 -10.18 -7.31 -7.35
N LEU A 323 -9.38 -6.62 -6.53
CA LEU A 323 -9.81 -6.06 -5.24
C LEU A 323 -9.60 -4.55 -5.17
N VAL A 324 -10.64 -3.83 -4.75
CA VAL A 324 -10.52 -2.42 -4.37
C VAL A 324 -10.52 -2.29 -2.85
N VAL A 325 -9.49 -1.66 -2.29
CA VAL A 325 -9.41 -1.27 -0.89
C VAL A 325 -9.75 0.22 -0.78
N PRO A 326 -10.91 0.60 -0.21
CA PRO A 326 -11.36 1.99 -0.21
C PRO A 326 -10.39 2.94 0.51
N GLY A 327 -9.95 4.00 -0.18
CA GLY A 327 -9.02 4.98 0.37
C GLY A 327 -7.55 4.57 0.25
N GLU A 328 -7.24 3.42 -0.36
CA GLU A 328 -5.87 2.95 -0.56
C GLU A 328 -5.55 2.70 -2.02
N GLY A 329 -6.31 1.86 -2.73
CA GLY A 329 -6.02 1.53 -4.12
C GLY A 329 -6.69 0.26 -4.63
N THR A 330 -6.24 -0.22 -5.79
CA THR A 330 -6.75 -1.41 -6.49
C THR A 330 -5.65 -2.44 -6.71
N TRP A 331 -5.93 -3.69 -6.35
CA TRP A 331 -5.12 -4.87 -6.62
C TRP A 331 -5.72 -5.66 -7.79
N VAL A 332 -4.87 -6.13 -8.71
CA VAL A 332 -5.28 -6.94 -9.87
C VAL A 332 -4.23 -8.03 -10.10
N ILE A 333 -4.65 -9.30 -10.18
CA ILE A 333 -3.81 -10.41 -10.65
C ILE A 333 -4.18 -10.78 -12.09
N ASP A 334 -3.20 -11.06 -12.95
CA ASP A 334 -3.46 -11.54 -14.32
C ASP A 334 -3.28 -13.05 -14.47
N GLU A 335 -3.69 -13.62 -15.61
CA GLU A 335 -3.57 -15.06 -15.93
C GLU A 335 -2.11 -15.57 -16.00
N LEU A 336 -1.11 -14.69 -15.86
CA LEU A 336 0.31 -15.03 -15.85
C LEU A 336 0.92 -14.96 -14.44
N GLY A 337 0.13 -14.66 -13.40
CA GLY A 337 0.64 -14.51 -12.04
C GLY A 337 1.27 -13.14 -11.76
N ILE A 338 0.98 -12.11 -12.56
CA ILE A 338 1.50 -10.77 -12.33
C ILE A 338 0.49 -9.95 -11.52
N LEU A 339 0.80 -9.74 -10.25
CA LEU A 339 0.03 -8.93 -9.32
C LEU A 339 0.40 -7.45 -9.46
N THR A 340 -0.60 -6.59 -9.60
CA THR A 340 -0.43 -5.13 -9.72
C THR A 340 -1.23 -4.41 -8.65
N PHE A 341 -0.58 -3.55 -7.87
CA PHE A 341 -1.23 -2.58 -6.99
C PHE A 341 -1.14 -1.17 -7.58
N THR A 342 -2.31 -0.54 -7.80
CA THR A 342 -2.42 0.85 -8.23
C THR A 342 -3.00 1.69 -7.08
N PRO A 343 -2.21 2.57 -6.46
CA PRO A 343 -2.70 3.42 -5.38
C PRO A 343 -3.78 4.39 -5.85
N GLU A 344 -4.76 4.67 -4.99
CA GLU A 344 -5.75 5.72 -5.21
C GLU A 344 -5.04 7.10 -5.14
N SER A 345 -5.52 8.07 -5.92
CA SER A 345 -4.94 9.42 -5.89
C SER A 345 -5.03 10.02 -4.48
N GLY A 346 -3.89 10.44 -3.93
CA GLY A 346 -3.79 10.98 -2.57
C GLY A 346 -3.55 9.94 -1.48
N PHE A 347 -3.40 8.65 -1.82
CA PHE A 347 -2.95 7.64 -0.87
C PHE A 347 -1.43 7.76 -0.63
N ASN A 348 -1.04 7.91 0.63
CA ASN A 348 0.31 8.27 1.07
C ASN A 348 0.82 7.37 2.23
N GLY A 349 0.46 6.09 2.20
CA GLY A 349 0.93 5.11 3.19
C GLY A 349 1.17 3.73 2.58
N ASP A 350 1.54 2.77 3.42
CA ASP A 350 1.63 1.37 3.02
C ASP A 350 0.22 0.79 2.87
N PRO A 351 -0.12 0.15 1.73
CA PRO A 351 -1.43 -0.46 1.56
C PRO A 351 -1.61 -1.62 2.52
N THR A 352 -2.86 -1.89 2.88
CA THR A 352 -3.21 -3.04 3.70
C THR A 352 -2.75 -4.31 2.99
N PRO A 353 -1.94 -5.16 3.64
CA PRO A 353 -1.48 -6.43 3.05
C PRO A 353 -2.66 -7.29 2.59
N ILE A 354 -2.46 -7.99 1.49
CA ILE A 354 -3.42 -8.97 0.99
C ILE A 354 -2.92 -10.38 1.27
N THR A 355 -3.85 -11.33 1.24
CA THR A 355 -3.55 -12.76 1.26
C THR A 355 -3.91 -13.37 -0.07
N TYR A 356 -3.23 -14.45 -0.47
CA TYR A 356 -3.58 -15.21 -1.66
C TYR A 356 -3.45 -16.71 -1.46
N THR A 357 -4.16 -17.46 -2.30
CA THR A 357 -4.03 -18.91 -2.47
C THR A 357 -3.99 -19.25 -3.95
N ILE A 358 -3.30 -20.32 -4.31
CA ILE A 358 -3.20 -20.84 -5.68
C ILE A 358 -3.52 -22.35 -5.70
N GLN A 359 -4.13 -22.83 -6.78
CA GLN A 359 -4.36 -24.26 -7.01
C GLN A 359 -3.27 -24.86 -7.91
N ASP A 360 -3.07 -26.17 -7.81
CA ASP A 360 -2.31 -26.95 -8.78
C ASP A 360 -3.19 -27.44 -9.95
N ASN A 361 -2.60 -28.19 -10.89
CA ASN A 361 -3.31 -28.81 -12.01
C ASN A 361 -4.32 -29.91 -11.61
N ASP A 362 -4.31 -30.35 -10.35
CA ASP A 362 -5.21 -31.37 -9.80
C ASP A 362 -6.34 -30.75 -8.95
N GLY A 363 -6.31 -29.42 -8.78
CA GLY A 363 -7.30 -28.63 -8.05
C GLY A 363 -7.06 -28.55 -6.54
N ASN A 364 -5.90 -28.95 -6.04
CA ASN A 364 -5.55 -28.80 -4.62
C ASN A 364 -5.14 -27.36 -4.34
N ILE A 365 -5.65 -26.80 -3.25
CA ILE A 365 -5.40 -25.40 -2.87
C ILE A 365 -4.18 -25.32 -1.94
N SER A 366 -3.33 -24.33 -2.16
CA SER A 366 -2.15 -24.02 -1.34
C SER A 366 -2.50 -23.59 0.09
N ASN A 367 -1.48 -23.39 0.92
CA ASN A 367 -1.61 -22.53 2.10
C ASN A 367 -1.93 -21.08 1.69
N GLU A 368 -2.40 -20.29 2.65
CA GLU A 368 -2.47 -18.83 2.49
C GLU A 368 -1.05 -18.25 2.58
N ALA A 369 -0.73 -17.36 1.65
CA ALA A 369 0.48 -16.53 1.65
C ALA A 369 0.10 -15.05 1.67
N ILE A 370 1.00 -14.18 2.13
CA ILE A 370 0.77 -12.75 2.32
C ILE A 370 1.59 -11.95 1.31
N VAL A 371 0.96 -10.96 0.69
CA VAL A 371 1.67 -9.95 -0.11
C VAL A 371 1.81 -8.66 0.70
N THR A 372 3.04 -8.20 0.93
CA THR A 372 3.34 -6.94 1.61
C THR A 372 3.97 -5.95 0.65
N ILE A 373 3.38 -4.77 0.54
CA ILE A 373 3.96 -3.62 -0.15
C ILE A 373 4.32 -2.56 0.89
N THR A 374 5.53 -2.01 0.81
CA THR A 374 5.86 -0.78 1.52
C THR A 374 6.34 0.30 0.56
N TYR A 375 6.02 1.55 0.89
CA TYR A 375 6.59 2.73 0.26
C TYR A 375 7.83 3.21 1.04
N GLU A 376 8.70 3.98 0.39
CA GLU A 376 9.79 4.67 1.10
C GLU A 376 9.21 5.51 2.25
N PRO A 377 9.89 5.69 3.39
CA PRO A 377 9.39 6.56 4.44
C PRO A 377 9.25 7.99 3.90
N ASP A 378 8.08 8.61 4.11
CA ASP A 378 7.80 9.99 3.69
C ASP A 378 8.77 10.94 4.39
N GLY A 379 9.59 11.59 3.58
CA GLY A 379 10.69 12.43 4.04
C GLY A 379 10.54 13.84 3.49
N ASP A 380 11.28 14.74 4.10
CA ASP A 380 11.51 16.10 3.62
C ASP A 380 12.89 16.09 2.95
N SER A 381 12.92 16.19 1.63
CA SER A 381 14.12 15.94 0.82
C SER A 381 14.98 17.19 0.64
N ASP A 382 14.38 18.37 0.66
CA ASP A 382 15.01 19.68 0.50
C ASP A 382 15.06 20.50 1.80
N GLY A 383 14.53 19.94 2.89
CA GLY A 383 14.67 20.45 4.25
C GLY A 383 13.73 21.63 4.55
N ASP A 384 12.72 21.89 3.73
CA ASP A 384 11.79 23.01 3.86
C ASP A 384 10.77 22.85 5.01
N GLY A 385 10.76 21.67 5.65
CA GLY A 385 9.86 21.28 6.72
C GLY A 385 8.51 20.74 6.25
N VAL A 386 8.27 20.63 4.95
CA VAL A 386 7.11 20.01 4.32
C VAL A 386 7.52 18.62 3.83
N LEU A 387 6.61 17.65 4.00
CA LEU A 387 6.89 16.30 3.52
C LEU A 387 6.72 16.26 2.00
N SER A 388 7.60 15.55 1.30
CA SER A 388 7.58 15.47 -0.17
C SER A 388 6.23 14.97 -0.72
N SER A 389 5.48 14.14 0.04
CA SER A 389 4.14 13.73 -0.37
C SER A 389 3.09 14.86 -0.32
N VAL A 390 3.23 15.80 0.61
CA VAL A 390 2.34 16.96 0.78
C VAL A 390 2.58 17.97 -0.34
N GLU A 391 3.84 18.20 -0.69
CA GLU A 391 4.22 19.10 -1.77
C GLU A 391 3.68 18.68 -3.13
N VAL A 392 3.79 17.38 -3.46
CA VAL A 392 3.17 16.82 -4.69
C VAL A 392 1.66 17.05 -4.72
N LEU A 393 0.99 17.02 -3.56
CA LEU A 393 -0.45 17.23 -3.45
C LEU A 393 -0.81 18.72 -3.61
N GLU A 394 0.00 19.61 -3.06
CA GLU A 394 -0.22 21.07 -3.10
C GLU A 394 0.34 21.72 -4.39
N GLY A 395 1.14 20.97 -5.15
CA GLY A 395 1.69 21.38 -6.44
C GLY A 395 3.01 22.14 -6.34
N THR A 396 3.73 21.99 -5.22
CA THR A 396 5.10 22.50 -5.03
C THR A 396 6.13 21.43 -5.37
N ASP A 397 7.38 21.81 -5.64
CA ASP A 397 8.47 20.91 -6.06
C ASP A 397 9.23 20.31 -4.85
N PRO A 398 9.14 18.98 -4.60
CA PRO A 398 9.73 18.33 -3.43
C PRO A 398 11.27 18.27 -3.36
N THR A 399 11.93 18.96 -4.28
CA THR A 399 13.38 19.02 -4.37
C THR A 399 13.90 20.45 -4.46
N ASP A 400 13.00 21.45 -4.45
CA ASP A 400 13.33 22.86 -4.46
C ASP A 400 13.00 23.46 -3.08
N PRO A 401 14.01 23.74 -2.24
CA PRO A 401 13.80 24.25 -0.89
C PRO A 401 13.06 25.60 -0.85
N CYS A 402 12.91 26.29 -1.98
CA CYS A 402 12.20 27.58 -2.05
C CYS A 402 10.80 27.47 -2.65
N ASP A 403 10.37 26.28 -3.08
CA ASP A 403 9.03 26.04 -3.58
C ASP A 403 8.24 25.23 -2.55
N TYR A 404 7.64 25.91 -1.58
CA TYR A 404 6.86 25.26 -0.54
C TYR A 404 5.72 26.14 -0.01
N ASN A 405 4.79 25.52 0.72
CA ASN A 405 3.72 26.23 1.40
C ASN A 405 4.05 26.40 2.90
N PRO A 406 4.28 27.63 3.39
CA PRO A 406 4.60 27.87 4.80
C PRO A 406 3.53 27.39 5.80
N GLU A 407 2.26 27.28 5.38
CA GLU A 407 1.18 26.76 6.23
C GLU A 407 1.24 25.23 6.42
N SER A 408 2.03 24.54 5.58
CA SER A 408 2.14 23.07 5.52
C SER A 408 3.38 22.52 6.22
N ILE A 409 4.19 23.38 6.83
CA ILE A 409 5.37 22.97 7.60
C ILE A 409 4.94 22.12 8.80
N THR A 410 5.43 20.89 8.86
CA THR A 410 5.18 19.95 9.95
C THR A 410 6.46 19.38 10.56
N GLU A 411 7.55 19.39 9.81
CA GLU A 411 8.88 18.97 10.22
C GLU A 411 9.76 20.18 10.59
N THR A 412 10.91 19.90 11.18
CA THR A 412 11.90 20.95 11.47
C THR A 412 12.69 21.25 10.21
N GLN A 413 12.66 22.51 9.77
CA GLN A 413 13.46 23.00 8.65
C GLN A 413 14.95 22.71 8.84
N ALA A 414 15.60 22.27 7.77
CA ALA A 414 16.92 21.67 7.75
C ALA A 414 17.71 22.06 6.49
N GLU A 415 18.87 21.44 6.28
CA GLU A 415 19.61 21.58 5.02
C GLU A 415 18.96 20.75 3.92
N PRO A 416 18.87 21.23 2.66
CA PRO A 416 19.45 22.49 2.14
C PRO A 416 18.66 23.79 2.37
N TRP A 417 17.41 23.78 2.83
CA TRP A 417 16.62 25.00 3.08
C TRP A 417 17.36 26.07 3.90
N ILE A 418 18.01 25.69 5.01
CA ILE A 418 18.75 26.63 5.89
C ILE A 418 19.82 27.45 5.16
N SER A 419 20.46 26.87 4.13
CA SER A 419 21.53 27.51 3.37
C SER A 419 21.08 28.01 1.99
N SER A 420 19.78 28.04 1.76
CA SER A 420 19.15 28.66 0.59
C SER A 420 18.81 30.11 0.93
N ASP A 421 18.65 30.91 -0.12
CA ASP A 421 18.26 32.33 -0.10
C ASP A 421 17.03 32.40 -1.02
N CYS A 422 15.84 32.27 -0.43
CA CYS A 422 14.63 31.95 -1.17
C CYS A 422 13.91 33.16 -1.78
N ASP A 423 14.04 34.33 -1.17
CA ASP A 423 13.57 35.60 -1.74
C ASP A 423 14.66 36.36 -2.51
N GLY A 424 15.92 35.96 -2.36
CA GLY A 424 17.04 36.44 -3.15
C GLY A 424 17.59 37.78 -2.66
N ASP A 425 17.34 38.15 -1.40
CA ASP A 425 17.78 39.39 -0.77
C ASP A 425 19.26 39.38 -0.31
N GLY A 426 19.91 38.22 -0.47
CA GLY A 426 21.31 38.01 -0.12
C GLY A 426 21.54 37.41 1.28
N TYR A 427 20.50 37.13 2.05
CA TYR A 427 20.56 36.44 3.33
C TYR A 427 20.08 35.01 3.19
N PHE A 428 20.72 34.10 3.94
CA PHE A 428 20.20 32.74 3.99
C PHE A 428 18.98 32.66 4.91
N ASN A 429 18.02 31.80 4.57
CA ASN A 429 16.84 31.53 5.38
C ASN A 429 17.19 31.26 6.86
N GLY A 430 18.31 30.57 7.11
CA GLY A 430 18.81 30.32 8.45
C GLY A 430 19.28 31.57 9.21
N THR A 431 19.89 32.53 8.52
CA THR A 431 20.33 33.83 9.08
C THR A 431 19.10 34.67 9.43
N GLU A 432 18.14 34.74 8.51
CA GLU A 432 16.90 35.48 8.69
C GLU A 432 16.06 34.97 9.86
N LEU A 433 15.98 33.65 10.06
CA LEU A 433 15.34 33.09 11.26
C LEU A 433 16.04 33.51 12.57
N GLU A 434 17.36 33.72 12.56
CA GLU A 434 18.10 34.21 13.72
C GLU A 434 17.83 35.69 13.99
N ASP A 435 17.72 36.49 12.93
CA ASP A 435 17.49 37.93 12.97
C ASP A 435 15.99 38.29 13.11
N GLY A 436 15.11 37.32 12.87
CA GLY A 436 13.65 37.44 13.04
C GLY A 436 12.94 38.04 11.84
N THR A 437 13.53 37.92 10.65
CA THR A 437 13.03 38.38 9.36
C THR A 437 12.40 37.22 8.58
N ASN A 438 11.83 37.47 7.39
CA ASN A 438 10.99 36.52 6.67
C ASN A 438 11.67 35.99 5.38
N PRO A 439 12.05 34.69 5.33
CA PRO A 439 12.78 34.08 4.20
C PRO A 439 12.10 34.02 2.83
N LEU A 440 10.93 34.62 2.70
CA LEU A 440 10.14 34.65 1.48
C LEU A 440 9.71 36.08 1.12
N ASP A 441 10.21 37.09 1.85
CA ASP A 441 9.88 38.49 1.66
C ASP A 441 11.17 39.28 1.42
N PRO A 442 11.49 39.60 0.14
CA PRO A 442 12.79 40.19 -0.24
C PRO A 442 13.06 41.58 0.36
N CYS A 443 12.08 42.18 1.04
CA CYS A 443 12.16 43.48 1.68
C CYS A 443 12.13 43.40 3.22
N ASP A 444 12.03 42.21 3.80
CA ASP A 444 12.10 41.97 5.24
C ASP A 444 13.47 41.37 5.59
N PHE A 445 14.48 42.21 5.84
CA PHE A 445 15.82 41.77 6.21
C PHE A 445 16.54 42.77 7.13
N ASP A 446 17.58 42.31 7.86
CA ASP A 446 18.43 43.20 8.66
C ASP A 446 19.50 43.85 7.78
N TYR A 447 19.17 45.00 7.20
CA TYR A 447 20.06 45.78 6.35
C TYR A 447 21.35 46.29 7.05
N LEU A 448 21.42 46.25 8.40
CA LEU A 448 22.64 46.58 9.15
C LEU A 448 23.64 45.40 9.23
N SER A 449 23.16 44.20 8.90
CA SER A 449 23.97 43.00 8.83
C SER A 449 24.68 42.91 7.47
N SER A 450 25.57 41.92 7.31
CA SER A 450 26.30 41.73 6.05
C SER A 450 25.64 40.59 5.30
N SER A 451 25.22 40.84 4.06
CA SER A 451 24.71 39.80 3.15
C SER A 451 25.62 38.57 3.13
N ASP A 452 25.03 37.40 3.18
CA ASP A 452 25.71 36.10 3.09
C ASP A 452 26.14 35.80 1.65
N VAL A 453 25.29 36.17 0.68
CA VAL A 453 25.48 36.00 -0.76
C VAL A 453 25.07 37.27 -1.52
N PRO A 454 25.48 37.43 -2.80
CA PRO A 454 25.02 38.56 -3.60
C PRO A 454 23.51 38.45 -3.89
N GLN A 455 22.83 39.59 -3.87
CA GLN A 455 21.41 39.69 -4.19
C GLN A 455 21.08 39.19 -5.60
N SER A 456 19.86 38.66 -5.74
CA SER A 456 19.32 38.13 -6.98
C SER A 456 18.89 39.24 -7.94
N GLN A 457 18.67 38.88 -9.21
CA GLN A 457 18.08 39.83 -10.16
C GLN A 457 16.63 40.18 -9.79
N ALA A 458 15.89 39.25 -9.17
CA ALA A 458 14.52 39.50 -8.74
C ALA A 458 14.48 40.58 -7.65
N TRP A 459 15.42 40.54 -6.71
CA TRP A 459 15.59 41.57 -5.68
C TRP A 459 16.01 42.91 -6.28
N LEU A 460 16.93 42.92 -7.26
CA LEU A 460 17.36 44.15 -7.94
C LEU A 460 16.25 44.82 -8.76
N ASP A 461 15.30 44.02 -9.26
CA ASP A 461 14.13 44.48 -10.02
C ASP A 461 12.92 44.76 -9.10
N ALA A 462 13.03 44.45 -7.80
CA ALA A 462 12.03 44.78 -6.78
C ALA A 462 12.21 46.23 -6.31
N ASP A 463 11.23 46.69 -5.54
CA ASP A 463 11.07 48.06 -5.05
C ASP A 463 10.50 47.90 -3.63
N CYS A 464 11.31 48.19 -2.61
CA CYS A 464 11.03 47.81 -1.23
C CYS A 464 10.34 48.90 -0.39
N ASP A 465 10.68 50.17 -0.62
CA ASP A 465 9.97 51.35 -0.10
C ASP A 465 8.70 51.67 -0.88
N ASN A 466 8.54 51.14 -2.11
CA ASN A 466 7.41 51.33 -3.02
C ASN A 466 7.37 52.73 -3.62
N ASP A 467 8.52 53.26 -4.00
CA ASP A 467 8.66 54.61 -4.53
C ASP A 467 8.71 54.68 -6.08
N ASN A 468 8.54 53.53 -6.75
CA ASN A 468 8.70 53.29 -8.20
C ASN A 468 10.14 53.29 -8.72
N VAL A 469 11.15 53.41 -7.86
CA VAL A 469 12.55 53.22 -8.20
C VAL A 469 12.96 51.80 -7.78
N PRO A 470 13.51 50.98 -8.69
CA PRO A 470 13.95 49.64 -8.30
C PRO A 470 15.20 49.69 -7.44
N ASN A 471 15.30 48.79 -6.44
CA ASN A 471 16.44 48.64 -5.53
C ASN A 471 17.79 48.68 -6.24
N GLY A 472 17.89 48.04 -7.42
CA GLY A 472 19.12 47.97 -8.21
C GLY A 472 19.58 49.30 -8.82
N THR A 473 18.66 50.26 -9.02
CA THR A 473 18.93 51.63 -9.46
C THR A 473 19.53 52.45 -8.33
N GLU A 474 19.07 52.23 -7.10
CA GLU A 474 19.43 53.02 -5.92
C GLU A 474 20.66 52.52 -5.19
N LEU A 475 20.91 51.21 -5.24
CA LEU A 475 22.04 50.55 -4.59
C LEU A 475 23.43 51.22 -4.80
N PRO A 476 23.73 51.84 -5.96
CA PRO A 476 24.96 52.61 -6.16
C PRO A 476 25.06 53.92 -5.37
N TYR A 477 23.95 54.54 -4.98
CA TYR A 477 23.88 55.84 -4.29
C TYR A 477 24.02 55.70 -2.78
N GLY A 478 23.42 54.65 -2.21
CA GLY A 478 23.67 54.23 -0.83
C GLY A 478 22.64 54.79 0.15
N ASP A 479 22.94 55.97 0.71
CA ASP A 479 22.20 56.67 1.76
C ASP A 479 22.46 58.17 1.49
N THR A 480 21.59 58.78 0.67
CA THR A 480 21.82 60.10 0.07
C THR A 480 21.72 61.21 1.13
N ASP A 481 20.74 61.16 2.01
CA ASP A 481 20.51 62.14 3.07
C ASP A 481 21.38 61.89 4.35
N GLY A 482 21.87 60.66 4.53
CA GLY A 482 22.73 60.26 5.64
C GLY A 482 22.00 59.97 6.95
N ASP A 483 20.70 59.69 6.95
CA ASP A 483 19.91 59.39 8.15
C ASP A 483 20.18 57.96 8.70
N GLY A 484 20.76 57.10 7.86
CA GLY A 484 21.12 55.71 8.16
C GLY A 484 20.12 54.66 7.67
N ILE A 485 19.12 55.04 6.89
CA ILE A 485 18.28 54.20 6.05
C ILE A 485 18.85 54.27 4.64
N PRO A 486 19.17 53.13 3.99
CA PRO A 486 19.60 53.16 2.61
C PRO A 486 18.44 53.49 1.68
N ASN A 487 18.73 54.16 0.55
CA ASN A 487 17.76 54.62 -0.44
C ASN A 487 16.69 53.58 -0.80
N TRP A 488 17.09 52.35 -1.13
CA TRP A 488 16.18 51.23 -1.46
C TRP A 488 15.31 50.71 -0.30
N LEU A 489 15.24 51.43 0.82
CA LEU A 489 14.35 51.24 1.95
C LEU A 489 13.79 52.58 2.47
N ASP A 490 14.06 53.68 1.78
CA ASP A 490 13.75 55.04 2.16
C ASP A 490 12.84 55.70 1.13
N PRO A 491 11.57 55.97 1.45
CA PRO A 491 10.66 56.61 0.50
C PRO A 491 11.00 58.07 0.13
N ASP A 492 11.90 58.73 0.87
CA ASP A 492 12.32 60.13 0.70
C ASP A 492 13.86 60.15 0.69
N ASP A 493 14.42 59.89 -0.49
CA ASP A 493 15.80 59.46 -0.68
C ASP A 493 16.83 60.51 -0.24
N ASP A 494 16.54 61.78 -0.48
CA ASP A 494 17.42 62.91 -0.20
C ASP A 494 16.98 63.73 1.03
N GLY A 495 15.83 63.38 1.61
CA GLY A 495 15.33 63.87 2.89
C GLY A 495 14.79 65.30 2.81
N ASP A 496 14.34 65.74 1.64
CA ASP A 496 13.90 67.10 1.39
C ASP A 496 12.41 67.36 1.76
N GLY A 497 11.69 66.27 2.05
CA GLY A 497 10.30 66.28 2.49
C GLY A 497 9.27 66.00 1.39
N VAL A 498 9.69 65.63 0.18
CA VAL A 498 8.85 65.01 -0.86
C VAL A 498 9.25 63.55 -1.00
N ASP A 499 8.28 62.63 -0.97
CA ASP A 499 8.61 61.22 -1.22
C ASP A 499 9.03 61.06 -2.70
N THR A 500 10.05 60.25 -3.00
CA THR A 500 10.59 59.97 -4.35
C THR A 500 9.51 59.69 -5.39
N ILE A 501 8.45 58.96 -5.01
CA ILE A 501 7.32 58.64 -5.90
C ILE A 501 6.53 59.89 -6.36
N ASN A 502 6.56 60.95 -5.57
CA ASN A 502 5.86 62.20 -5.82
C ASN A 502 6.74 63.25 -6.50
N GLU A 503 7.97 62.87 -6.85
CA GLU A 503 8.91 63.64 -7.66
C GLU A 503 8.93 63.19 -9.13
N ASP A 504 7.99 62.32 -9.49
CA ASP A 504 7.66 61.95 -10.87
C ASP A 504 6.82 63.06 -11.52
N TYR A 505 7.49 63.91 -12.29
CA TYR A 505 6.89 65.05 -12.97
C TYR A 505 6.79 64.79 -14.49
N GLY A 506 5.74 65.25 -15.13
CA GLY A 506 5.61 65.06 -16.59
C GLY A 506 6.55 65.97 -17.38
N ASP A 507 7.39 65.35 -18.25
CA ASP A 507 8.35 65.97 -19.20
C ASP A 507 8.09 67.46 -19.56
N VAL A 508 9.06 68.31 -19.22
CA VAL A 508 9.20 69.72 -19.58
C VAL A 508 9.39 70.01 -21.09
N ASP A 509 9.30 69.02 -22.01
CA ASP A 509 9.48 69.20 -23.46
C ASP A 509 8.29 69.75 -24.25
N ASP A 510 7.08 69.78 -23.67
CA ASP A 510 5.96 70.44 -24.32
C ASP A 510 6.20 71.96 -24.28
N SER A 511 6.29 72.56 -25.47
CA SER A 511 6.76 73.92 -25.73
C SER A 511 5.85 75.04 -25.14
N ASP A 512 5.03 74.72 -24.14
CA ASP A 512 4.15 75.60 -23.36
C ASP A 512 4.60 75.83 -21.91
N GLY A 513 5.52 75.03 -21.34
CA GLY A 513 6.12 75.28 -20.01
C GLY A 513 5.19 74.97 -18.84
N GLU A 514 4.33 73.97 -19.01
CA GLU A 514 3.43 73.46 -17.98
C GLU A 514 3.92 72.05 -17.59
N VAL A 515 4.18 71.81 -16.31
CA VAL A 515 4.55 70.47 -15.80
C VAL A 515 3.28 69.69 -15.49
N ASP A 516 3.20 68.42 -15.92
CA ASP A 516 2.06 67.55 -15.63
C ASP A 516 2.25 66.87 -14.27
N SER A 517 1.34 67.13 -13.33
CA SER A 517 1.34 66.51 -12.00
C SER A 517 1.01 65.00 -12.01
N GLU A 518 0.70 64.43 -13.19
CA GLU A 518 0.35 63.02 -13.34
C GLU A 518 1.57 62.12 -13.68
N GLY A 519 2.77 62.69 -13.83
CA GLY A 519 4.04 61.97 -14.03
C GLY A 519 4.11 61.11 -15.30
N ASP A 520 5.27 60.50 -15.58
CA ASP A 520 5.42 59.43 -16.57
C ASP A 520 5.63 58.03 -15.94
N GLY A 521 5.70 57.97 -14.61
CA GLY A 521 5.90 56.78 -13.80
C GLY A 521 7.37 56.45 -13.56
N ASP A 522 8.29 57.39 -13.78
CA ASP A 522 9.74 57.19 -13.68
C ASP A 522 10.44 58.45 -13.14
N PRO A 523 10.49 58.63 -11.79
CA PRO A 523 11.15 59.79 -11.16
C PRO A 523 12.65 59.86 -11.45
N THR A 524 13.25 58.80 -11.99
CA THR A 524 14.70 58.75 -12.27
C THR A 524 15.15 59.65 -13.42
N ASN A 525 14.20 60.26 -14.13
CA ASN A 525 14.45 61.09 -15.30
C ASN A 525 14.09 62.58 -15.12
N ASP A 526 13.48 62.94 -13.98
CA ASP A 526 13.15 64.30 -13.59
C ASP A 526 14.38 65.00 -13.01
N ASP A 527 14.72 66.16 -13.57
CA ASP A 527 15.92 66.96 -13.28
C ASP A 527 15.59 68.42 -13.58
N SER A 528 15.04 69.11 -12.57
CA SER A 528 14.42 70.42 -12.65
C SER A 528 15.41 71.55 -12.98
N ASP A 529 16.65 71.46 -12.49
CA ASP A 529 17.70 72.46 -12.74
C ASP A 529 18.67 72.12 -13.91
N GLU A 530 18.54 70.93 -14.49
CA GLU A 530 19.37 70.34 -15.55
C GLU A 530 20.86 70.16 -15.15
N ASP A 531 21.18 69.96 -13.87
CA ASP A 531 22.56 69.72 -13.43
C ASP A 531 23.05 68.28 -13.62
N GLY A 532 22.11 67.35 -13.83
CA GLY A 532 22.32 65.94 -14.07
C GLY A 532 22.18 65.04 -12.83
N THR A 533 21.74 65.59 -11.70
CA THR A 533 21.23 64.88 -10.53
C THR A 533 19.70 64.90 -10.63
N PRO A 534 19.03 63.74 -10.62
CA PRO A 534 17.57 63.73 -10.57
C PRO A 534 17.04 64.35 -9.28
N ASP A 535 15.84 64.93 -9.33
CA ASP A 535 15.20 65.67 -8.21
C ASP A 535 15.18 64.83 -6.92
N TYR A 536 14.75 63.56 -7.01
CA TYR A 536 14.75 62.63 -5.85
C TYR A 536 16.11 62.30 -5.22
N LEU A 537 17.20 62.83 -5.77
CA LEU A 537 18.57 62.72 -5.23
C LEU A 537 19.21 64.10 -4.99
N ASP A 538 18.46 65.20 -5.11
CA ASP A 538 18.95 66.58 -5.05
C ASP A 538 18.13 67.51 -4.14
N THR A 539 18.65 67.73 -2.94
CA THR A 539 18.07 68.60 -1.90
C THR A 539 17.80 70.08 -2.28
N ASP A 540 18.14 70.51 -3.50
CA ASP A 540 17.98 71.86 -4.08
C ASP A 540 17.51 71.70 -5.54
N ASP A 541 16.34 71.07 -5.74
CA ASP A 541 15.72 70.71 -7.03
C ASP A 541 15.80 71.78 -8.11
N ASP A 542 15.55 73.03 -7.76
CA ASP A 542 15.57 74.16 -8.68
C ASP A 542 16.95 74.84 -8.78
N GLY A 543 17.95 74.39 -8.03
CA GLY A 543 19.31 74.89 -8.04
C GLY A 543 19.45 76.39 -7.72
N ASP A 544 18.46 77.01 -7.07
CA ASP A 544 18.48 78.43 -6.71
C ASP A 544 19.34 78.70 -5.47
N GLY A 545 19.64 77.67 -4.68
CA GLY A 545 20.49 77.72 -3.50
C GLY A 545 19.73 77.89 -2.18
N ILE A 546 18.42 77.64 -2.18
CA ILE A 546 17.57 77.37 -1.02
C ILE A 546 17.20 75.89 -1.10
N LEU A 547 17.39 75.13 -0.02
CA LEU A 547 17.05 73.70 -0.04
C LEU A 547 15.53 73.52 -0.18
N THR A 548 15.10 72.49 -0.90
CA THR A 548 13.68 72.15 -1.10
C THR A 548 12.95 72.11 0.25
N GLU A 549 13.51 71.48 1.29
CA GLU A 549 12.93 71.43 2.65
C GLU A 549 12.61 72.82 3.26
N ASP A 550 13.39 73.84 2.89
CA ASP A 550 13.27 75.22 3.37
C ASP A 550 12.21 76.04 2.57
N GLU A 551 11.68 75.46 1.50
CA GLU A 551 10.68 76.02 0.59
C GLU A 551 9.26 75.50 0.81
N TYR A 552 9.08 74.68 1.86
CA TYR A 552 7.79 74.12 2.27
C TYR A 552 7.14 73.28 1.15
N PRO A 553 7.82 72.22 0.70
CA PRO A 553 7.36 71.40 -0.41
C PRO A 553 6.14 70.59 0.01
N ASP A 554 6.05 70.18 1.28
CA ASP A 554 4.87 69.55 1.86
C ASP A 554 4.57 70.11 3.28
N PRO A 555 3.71 71.14 3.39
CA PRO A 555 3.30 71.71 4.67
C PRO A 555 2.52 70.77 5.60
N ASN A 556 1.91 69.71 5.07
CA ASN A 556 1.06 68.80 5.84
C ASN A 556 1.77 67.50 6.26
N ASN A 557 2.95 67.25 5.68
CA ASN A 557 3.89 66.17 5.97
C ASN A 557 3.30 64.78 5.67
N ASP A 558 2.57 64.66 4.56
CA ASP A 558 2.06 63.40 4.01
C ASP A 558 2.83 62.88 2.78
N GLY A 559 3.97 63.49 2.45
CA GLY A 559 4.93 63.08 1.41
C GLY A 559 4.60 63.63 0.03
N VAL A 560 3.42 64.27 -0.14
CA VAL A 560 2.91 64.72 -1.43
C VAL A 560 3.10 66.22 -1.59
N GLY A 561 4.11 66.62 -2.36
CA GLY A 561 4.38 68.01 -2.67
C GLY A 561 3.50 68.56 -3.81
N PHE A 562 4.01 68.49 -5.04
CA PHE A 562 3.37 69.07 -6.22
C PHE A 562 1.97 68.48 -6.46
N GLY A 563 1.00 69.36 -6.76
CA GLY A 563 -0.37 68.95 -7.01
C GLY A 563 -1.24 68.76 -5.75
N ASP A 564 -0.69 68.86 -4.54
CA ASP A 564 -1.47 68.91 -3.29
C ASP A 564 -1.36 70.26 -2.57
N ASP A 565 -0.47 70.38 -1.58
CA ASP A 565 -0.39 71.55 -0.69
C ASP A 565 0.98 72.23 -0.62
N ALA A 566 1.91 71.84 -1.49
CA ALA A 566 3.14 72.57 -1.74
C ALA A 566 2.90 74.08 -1.87
N VAL A 567 3.82 74.86 -1.29
CA VAL A 567 3.71 76.32 -1.35
C VAL A 567 4.01 76.79 -2.77
N ASP A 568 2.97 77.27 -3.46
CA ASP A 568 3.08 78.10 -4.66
C ASP A 568 2.93 79.56 -4.21
N SER A 569 4.07 80.21 -3.96
CA SER A 569 4.10 81.57 -3.51
C SER A 569 3.56 82.51 -4.58
N ASP A 570 3.93 82.32 -5.85
CA ASP A 570 3.58 83.26 -6.91
C ASP A 570 2.11 83.21 -7.38
N GLY A 571 1.47 82.07 -7.13
CA GLY A 571 0.08 81.79 -7.39
C GLY A 571 -0.22 81.69 -8.89
N ASP A 572 0.79 81.42 -9.72
CA ASP A 572 0.61 81.19 -11.14
C ASP A 572 0.05 79.78 -11.44
N GLN A 573 0.10 78.88 -10.46
CA GLN A 573 -0.38 77.50 -10.51
C GLN A 573 0.36 76.63 -11.53
N LEU A 574 1.62 76.98 -11.86
CA LEU A 574 2.46 76.24 -12.78
C LEU A 574 3.44 75.33 -12.02
N LEU A 575 4.28 75.93 -11.17
CA LEU A 575 5.29 75.22 -10.38
C LEU A 575 5.19 75.65 -8.90
N PRO A 576 5.38 74.73 -7.94
CA PRO A 576 5.64 75.07 -6.54
C PRO A 576 6.92 75.88 -6.39
N ASP A 577 7.18 76.32 -5.16
CA ASP A 577 8.40 77.07 -4.88
C ASP A 577 9.65 76.23 -5.14
N TYR A 578 9.66 74.98 -4.66
CA TYR A 578 10.83 74.10 -4.70
C TYR A 578 11.23 73.58 -6.09
N LEU A 579 10.32 73.53 -7.07
CA LEU A 579 10.64 73.16 -8.47
C LEU A 579 10.87 74.38 -9.36
N GLY A 580 10.67 75.58 -8.81
CA GLY A 580 10.48 76.79 -9.59
C GLY A 580 11.58 77.79 -9.32
N PHE A 581 12.59 77.83 -10.20
CA PHE A 581 13.68 78.81 -10.14
C PHE A 581 13.21 80.20 -9.66
N ASN A 582 13.52 80.53 -8.41
CA ASN A 582 13.17 81.81 -7.82
C ASN A 582 11.65 82.07 -7.76
N ASN A 583 10.86 81.15 -7.22
CA ASN A 583 9.43 81.35 -7.03
C ASN A 583 9.17 82.17 -5.75
N ALA A 584 8.42 83.26 -5.89
CA ALA A 584 8.24 84.18 -4.79
C ALA A 584 6.95 84.97 -4.89
N SER A 585 6.32 85.21 -3.73
CA SER A 585 4.92 85.62 -3.69
C SER A 585 4.69 87.08 -4.09
N PRO A 586 3.99 87.38 -5.21
CA PRO A 586 3.58 88.72 -5.60
C PRO A 586 2.38 89.21 -4.76
N SER A 587 1.83 88.37 -3.86
CA SER A 587 0.77 88.77 -2.93
C SER A 587 1.31 89.59 -1.74
N GLU A 588 2.60 89.44 -1.43
CA GLU A 588 3.34 90.23 -0.44
C GLU A 588 4.18 91.30 -1.17
N ASP A 589 3.64 92.52 -1.34
CA ASP A 589 4.29 93.66 -2.04
C ASP A 589 5.54 94.23 -1.30
N ASP A 590 6.20 93.44 -0.45
CA ASP A 590 7.42 93.79 0.26
C ASP A 590 8.42 92.62 0.33
N LEU A 591 9.71 92.95 0.17
CA LEU A 591 10.81 91.99 0.36
C LEU A 591 10.82 91.48 1.81
N GLU A 592 10.88 90.19 2.08
CA GLU A 592 11.18 89.71 3.44
C GLU A 592 12.69 89.50 3.57
N VAL A 593 13.28 89.93 4.69
CA VAL A 593 14.73 89.87 4.88
C VAL A 593 15.07 89.13 6.16
N PHE A 594 15.64 87.94 6.01
CA PHE A 594 16.16 87.15 7.12
C PHE A 594 17.47 87.75 7.61
N ASN A 595 17.52 88.13 8.89
CA ASN A 595 18.58 88.98 9.42
C ASN A 595 19.75 88.19 10.04
N ALA A 596 19.86 86.90 9.75
CA ALA A 596 20.92 86.01 10.18
C ALA A 596 21.48 85.23 8.99
N VAL A 597 22.76 84.86 9.06
CA VAL A 597 23.43 83.97 8.10
C VAL A 597 24.49 83.17 8.86
N THR A 598 24.57 81.86 8.60
CA THR A 598 25.45 80.89 9.26
C THR A 598 26.40 80.23 8.24
N PRO A 599 27.35 80.96 7.62
CA PRO A 599 28.19 80.41 6.56
C PRO A 599 29.26 79.45 7.11
N ASN A 600 28.86 78.22 7.44
CA ASN A 600 29.61 77.11 8.03
C ASN A 600 29.70 75.89 7.08
N GLY A 601 28.90 75.84 6.01
CA GLY A 601 28.88 74.76 5.02
C GLY A 601 28.05 73.56 5.41
N ASP A 602 26.99 73.74 6.22
CA ASP A 602 26.02 72.69 6.56
C ASP A 602 24.69 72.81 5.80
N GLY A 603 24.61 73.65 4.76
CA GLY A 603 23.38 73.85 3.97
C GLY A 603 22.46 74.89 4.60
N ASP A 604 22.23 74.76 5.91
CA ASP A 604 21.38 75.62 6.72
C ASP A 604 21.81 77.10 6.75
N ASN A 605 21.00 77.98 6.16
CA ASN A 605 21.18 79.44 6.26
C ASN A 605 22.60 79.92 5.88
N ASP A 606 23.29 79.20 4.99
CA ASP A 606 24.67 79.48 4.57
C ASP A 606 24.78 80.77 3.72
N VAL A 607 23.67 81.20 3.13
CA VAL A 607 23.49 82.41 2.33
C VAL A 607 22.59 83.43 3.02
N PHE A 608 22.74 84.71 2.65
CA PHE A 608 21.85 85.76 3.15
C PHE A 608 20.55 85.79 2.34
N ILE A 609 19.53 85.15 2.89
CA ILE A 609 18.24 84.96 2.22
C ILE A 609 17.42 86.26 2.26
N ILE A 610 16.92 86.67 1.09
CA ILE A 610 15.96 87.76 0.92
C ILE A 610 14.82 87.22 0.06
N ARG A 611 13.71 86.86 0.69
CA ARG A 611 12.51 86.40 -0.03
C ARG A 611 11.91 87.53 -0.86
N ASN A 612 11.36 87.21 -2.02
CA ASN A 612 10.78 88.13 -3.01
C ASN A 612 11.82 89.01 -3.76
N ILE A 613 13.13 88.73 -3.72
CA ILE A 613 14.17 89.59 -4.33
C ILE A 613 14.24 89.49 -5.85
N GLU A 614 13.92 88.31 -6.34
CA GLU A 614 13.80 87.84 -7.72
C GLU A 614 12.66 88.51 -8.48
N LEU A 615 11.53 88.83 -7.83
CA LEU A 615 10.47 89.70 -8.39
C LEU A 615 11.00 91.08 -8.83
N TYR A 616 12.20 91.43 -8.38
CA TYR A 616 12.87 92.67 -8.71
C TYR A 616 14.23 92.41 -9.35
N PRO A 617 14.28 91.96 -10.62
CA PRO A 617 15.54 91.55 -11.24
C PRO A 617 16.52 92.71 -11.41
N GLU A 618 16.01 93.95 -11.43
CA GLU A 618 16.80 95.17 -11.29
C GLU A 618 17.03 95.55 -9.81
N ASN A 619 17.62 94.64 -9.03
CA ASN A 619 17.99 94.91 -7.64
C ASN A 619 19.51 95.18 -7.46
N THR A 620 19.88 95.74 -6.31
CA THR A 620 21.27 95.88 -5.87
C THR A 620 21.36 95.76 -4.36
N VAL A 621 22.13 94.79 -3.88
CA VAL A 621 22.37 94.53 -2.46
C VAL A 621 23.74 95.04 -2.07
N ARG A 622 23.79 95.82 -0.98
CA ARG A 622 25.03 96.34 -0.40
C ARG A 622 25.09 96.02 1.08
N ILE A 623 26.18 95.39 1.52
CA ILE A 623 26.41 95.05 2.93
C ILE A 623 27.58 95.89 3.44
N TYR A 624 27.37 96.48 4.62
CA TYR A 624 28.28 97.39 5.30
C TYR A 624 28.71 96.78 6.63
N ASN A 625 29.99 96.95 6.96
CA ASN A 625 30.44 96.71 8.33
C ASN A 625 29.99 97.84 9.28
N ARG A 626 30.21 97.66 10.59
CA ARG A 626 29.84 98.65 11.63
C ARG A 626 30.43 100.06 11.47
N TRP A 627 31.39 100.27 10.57
CA TRP A 627 32.00 101.57 10.29
C TRP A 627 31.44 102.23 9.01
N GLY A 628 30.45 101.62 8.36
CA GLY A 628 29.84 102.12 7.13
C GLY A 628 30.68 101.86 5.87
N VAL A 629 31.62 100.92 5.92
CA VAL A 629 32.40 100.49 4.74
C VAL A 629 31.71 99.31 4.08
N ILE A 630 31.50 99.41 2.76
CA ILE A 630 30.94 98.33 1.93
C ILE A 630 31.91 97.15 1.94
N VAL A 631 31.41 96.01 2.39
CA VAL A 631 32.12 94.72 2.38
C VAL A 631 31.62 93.82 1.25
N TYR A 632 30.36 93.95 0.86
CA TYR A 632 29.77 93.23 -0.27
C TYR A 632 28.85 94.16 -1.08
N GLU A 633 28.91 94.09 -2.40
CA GLU A 633 28.02 94.78 -3.33
C GLU A 633 27.83 93.94 -4.60
N VAL A 634 26.58 93.75 -5.01
CA VAL A 634 26.22 93.08 -6.26
C VAL A 634 24.92 93.65 -6.81
N SER A 635 24.76 93.61 -8.14
CA SER A 635 23.53 93.97 -8.84
C SER A 635 22.94 92.72 -9.47
N GLY A 636 21.64 92.48 -9.26
CA GLY A 636 21.00 91.20 -9.59
C GLY A 636 21.23 90.13 -8.51
N TYR A 637 21.14 90.52 -7.22
CA TYR A 637 21.17 89.56 -6.11
C TYR A 637 20.02 88.55 -6.27
N GLY A 638 20.29 87.28 -6.01
CA GLY A 638 19.40 86.16 -6.31
C GLY A 638 19.65 85.51 -7.69
N GLN A 639 20.32 86.19 -8.63
CA GLN A 639 20.48 85.64 -9.99
C GLN A 639 21.88 85.09 -10.25
N ASN A 640 21.97 83.99 -11.01
CA ASN A 640 23.25 83.40 -11.48
C ASN A 640 24.23 83.13 -10.31
N GLY A 641 23.75 82.56 -9.21
CA GLY A 641 24.57 82.24 -8.03
C GLY A 641 25.08 83.45 -7.24
N GLN A 642 24.45 84.63 -7.40
CA GLN A 642 24.87 85.88 -6.76
C GLN A 642 24.33 86.03 -5.34
N PHE A 643 24.89 85.23 -4.43
CA PHE A 643 24.53 85.24 -3.01
C PHE A 643 25.66 85.76 -2.12
N PHE A 644 25.31 86.18 -0.92
CA PHE A 644 26.28 86.58 0.10
C PHE A 644 26.55 85.42 1.07
N LYS A 645 27.60 84.66 0.76
CA LYS A 645 28.09 83.51 1.54
C LYS A 645 29.02 83.91 2.69
N GLY A 646 28.77 85.08 3.30
CA GLY A 646 29.67 85.67 4.28
C GLY A 646 31.04 86.12 3.77
N GLU A 647 31.26 86.18 2.44
CA GLU A 647 32.52 86.59 1.82
C GLU A 647 32.52 88.06 1.36
N SER A 648 33.66 88.75 1.49
CA SER A 648 33.79 90.16 1.08
C SER A 648 34.20 90.31 -0.40
N ASN A 649 33.42 91.03 -1.21
CA ASN A 649 33.81 91.42 -2.59
C ASN A 649 34.14 92.94 -2.73
N GLY A 650 34.06 93.71 -1.64
CA GLY A 650 34.31 95.15 -1.61
C GLY A 650 35.77 95.59 -1.86
N ARG A 651 35.96 96.84 -2.31
CA ARG A 651 37.25 97.43 -2.74
C ARG A 651 38.38 97.51 -1.70
N ALA A 652 38.18 97.06 -0.46
CA ALA A 652 39.12 97.25 0.66
C ALA A 652 39.87 95.99 1.12
N THR A 653 39.86 94.90 0.36
CA THR A 653 40.54 93.65 0.75
C THR A 653 41.94 93.55 0.14
N ILE A 654 42.92 94.23 0.76
CA ILE A 654 44.35 93.91 0.56
C ILE A 654 44.59 92.57 1.26
N LYS A 655 44.50 91.46 0.51
CA LYS A 655 44.84 90.07 0.86
C LYS A 655 44.63 89.62 2.32
N THR A 656 43.91 88.49 2.45
CA THR A 656 43.86 87.48 3.53
C THR A 656 42.47 87.42 4.19
N GLU A 657 41.88 86.22 4.15
CA GLU A 657 40.53 85.82 4.58
C GLU A 657 39.39 86.31 3.66
N LYS A 658 38.86 85.40 2.83
CA LYS A 658 37.66 85.60 1.99
C LYS A 658 36.43 85.86 2.87
N GLN A 659 36.35 85.17 4.00
CA GLN A 659 35.26 85.20 4.95
C GLN A 659 35.32 86.39 5.90
N LEU A 660 34.17 87.04 6.10
CA LEU A 660 33.99 88.13 7.05
C LEU A 660 33.91 87.60 8.50
N PRO A 661 34.38 88.36 9.52
CA PRO A 661 34.25 87.97 10.91
C PRO A 661 32.80 87.91 11.40
N VAL A 662 32.52 87.00 12.35
CA VAL A 662 31.25 86.92 13.10
C VAL A 662 30.92 88.28 13.73
N GLY A 663 29.66 88.69 13.61
CA GLY A 663 29.17 89.94 14.16
C GLY A 663 28.08 90.60 13.32
N THR A 664 27.67 91.80 13.74
CA THR A 664 26.59 92.57 13.11
C THR A 664 27.11 93.44 11.96
N TYR A 665 26.48 93.27 10.81
CA TYR A 665 26.59 94.05 9.58
C TYR A 665 25.26 94.76 9.31
N TYR A 666 25.24 95.60 8.28
CA TYR A 666 24.05 96.33 7.87
C TYR A 666 23.87 96.17 6.37
N TYR A 667 22.66 95.90 5.91
CA TYR A 667 22.37 95.80 4.49
C TYR A 667 21.57 97.01 4.02
N VAL A 668 21.72 97.32 2.73
CA VAL A 668 20.84 98.20 1.95
C VAL A 668 20.52 97.48 0.65
N ILE A 669 19.23 97.29 0.40
CA ILE A 669 18.69 96.68 -0.81
C ILE A 669 17.98 97.81 -1.58
N GLU A 670 18.31 97.96 -2.85
CA GLU A 670 17.63 98.86 -3.79
C GLU A 670 16.99 97.99 -4.87
N TYR A 671 15.72 98.19 -5.18
CA TYR A 671 14.96 97.32 -6.08
C TYR A 671 13.86 98.09 -6.82
N ASN A 672 13.43 97.61 -7.99
CA ASN A 672 12.47 98.29 -8.87
C ASN A 672 11.21 97.44 -9.04
N ASN A 673 10.05 97.92 -8.54
CA ASN A 673 8.77 97.21 -8.61
C ASN A 673 7.96 97.46 -9.90
N GLY A 674 8.63 97.83 -10.99
CA GLY A 674 8.01 98.17 -12.27
C GLY A 674 7.40 99.58 -12.36
N THR A 675 7.17 100.27 -11.23
CA THR A 675 6.62 101.65 -11.22
C THR A 675 7.50 102.67 -10.50
N GLU A 676 8.26 102.26 -9.47
CA GLU A 676 9.21 103.11 -8.74
C GLU A 676 10.38 102.30 -8.14
N THR A 677 11.50 102.97 -7.87
CA THR A 677 12.63 102.39 -7.13
C THR A 677 12.39 102.47 -5.62
N LYS A 678 12.28 101.32 -4.96
CA LYS A 678 12.18 101.16 -3.50
C LYS A 678 13.56 100.89 -2.89
N SER A 679 13.70 101.11 -1.59
CA SER A 679 14.91 100.75 -0.83
C SER A 679 14.58 100.27 0.57
N LYS A 680 15.21 99.17 0.98
CA LYS A 680 15.06 98.53 2.30
C LYS A 680 16.43 98.43 2.98
N ALA A 681 16.47 98.65 4.29
CA ALA A 681 17.72 98.61 5.04
C ALA A 681 17.50 98.03 6.44
N GLY A 682 18.47 97.28 6.93
CA GLY A 682 18.40 96.60 8.21
C GLY A 682 19.77 96.17 8.71
N TYR A 683 19.78 95.26 9.68
CA TYR A 683 21.00 94.61 10.16
C TYR A 683 21.03 93.16 9.68
N LEU A 684 22.25 92.64 9.51
CA LEU A 684 22.53 91.23 9.21
C LEU A 684 23.51 90.72 10.25
N TYR A 685 23.22 89.59 10.87
CA TYR A 685 24.11 88.95 11.84
C TYR A 685 24.77 87.73 11.21
N ILE A 686 26.11 87.75 11.13
CA ILE A 686 26.88 86.59 10.69
C ILE A 686 27.27 85.79 11.93
N GLN A 687 26.86 84.52 11.98
CA GLN A 687 27.24 83.52 12.98
C GLN A 687 27.99 82.36 12.28
N ARG A 688 28.82 81.60 12.99
CA ARG A 688 29.45 80.36 12.52
C ARG A 688 29.64 79.42 13.71
#